data_AF-A0A4R2BLA2-F1
#
_entry.id   AF-A0A4R2BLA2-F1
#
_cell.length_a   1.000
_cell.length_b   1.000
_cell.length_c   1.000
_cell.angle_alpha   90.00
_cell.angle_beta   90.00
_cell.angle_gamma   90.00
#
_symmetry.space_group_name_H-M   'P 1'
#
loop_
_entity.id
_entity.type
_entity.pdbx_description
1 polymer ?
#
loop_
_entity_poly.entity_id
_entity_poly.type
_entity_poly.pdbx_seq_one_letter_code
_entity_poly.pdbx_strand_id
1 'polypeptide(L)'
;MRDFGPINHTTVSIIEDETTGEVRETHRQPNLLPFRDDPDCWLVASIEDYDLETDTARPGPIFSERVITRPSPPVITSAADALAVVLNERGRVDLDHIAELLHYDTDAVLDALGDTVFRDPADGSWQTSDAYLSGAVRTKLGIAEAAAVLDAAYERNVRALQAVQPADLRPSDITARLGAPWIPTTDIVNFVQETTGAKIRIHHMPELGSWTVEARQLGWTAAGTSEWGTDRRHAGELLADALNSRVPQIFDVFKDADGERRVLNIVDTEAARDKLQKIKQAFQNWVWTDPDRTDRLARVYNDRFNNIAPRRFDGSHLKLPGASGAFVLYGHQKRGIWRIISSGSTYLAHAVGAGKTMTMAAAIMEQRRLGLIAKAMLVVPGHCLAQAAREFLALYPNARILVADETNFTKDKRARFLSRAATATWDAIIITHSAFRFIAVPSSFEQQMIQDELELYEDLLTKVDSEDRVSRKRLERLKEGLRERLEALSTPKDDLLTISEVGIDQIIVDEAQEFRKLSFATNMATLKGIDPNGSQRAWDLYVKSRFIETKNPGRALVLASGTPITNTLGEMFSVQRLLGYAALAERGLHEFDAWASTFGDTTTELEIQPSGKYKPVSRFASFVNVPELIAMFRSFADVVMPEDLRDYVKVPDISTGRRQILTAKPTQAFKNYQTILDARIKAIEMREGPAQPGDDILLSVITDGRHAAIDLRLVDADNDNEPDNKLNLLVQNAFRIWQETAQSTYLRPDGKSFDLPGAAQMIFSDLGTINVEKSRGFSAYRWIRDELVRMGVPASEIAFMQDYKKTEAKQRLFADVRAGKIRFLIGSSDTMGTGVNAQLRLKALHHLDVPWLPSQIEQREGRIVRQGNQHDEVDIFAYATQGSLDASMWQNNERKARFIAAALSGDSSIRRLEDLCEGAANQFAMAKAIASGDERLMQKAGLEADIARLERLRAAHDDDQYAVRRQIRDAERDIEISIQRIGEVGKDIERLVPMAGDAFVMVVKGETYEERKLAGRALMKEILTRVQVQQQGRSAIAAIGGFDLLFEGERFGREDGYHYQTLLQRTGATQEVALTVTVTPLGAISRLEKALNGLDDEQEHYRQRMQEAERRLASYRSREGGLFAFADELDEKRRQLRDVDEALATEARGESADRAEAV
;
A
#
# COMPACT_ATOMS: atom_id res chain seq x y z
N MET A 1 -4.81 12.59 -57.71
CA MET A 1 -4.83 11.70 -56.51
C MET A 1 -3.45 11.19 -56.10
N ARG A 2 -2.37 11.52 -56.83
CA ARG A 2 -0.97 11.30 -56.41
C ARG A 2 -0.33 12.57 -55.81
N ASP A 3 -1.09 13.66 -55.70
CA ASP A 3 -0.54 15.01 -55.55
C ASP A 3 -0.17 15.38 -54.10
N PHE A 4 -0.60 14.60 -53.10
CA PHE A 4 -0.43 14.94 -51.68
C PHE A 4 0.38 13.91 -50.85
N GLY A 5 0.76 12.76 -51.40
CA GLY A 5 1.54 11.73 -50.66
C GLY A 5 0.76 10.97 -49.58
N PRO A 6 1.44 10.23 -48.70
CA PRO A 6 0.84 9.50 -47.56
C PRO A 6 0.02 10.39 -46.61
N ILE A 7 -0.92 9.82 -45.84
CA ILE A 7 -1.74 10.62 -44.91
C ILE A 7 -0.88 11.23 -43.81
N ASN A 8 0.02 10.42 -43.24
CA ASN A 8 1.00 10.81 -42.23
C ASN A 8 2.25 11.44 -42.87
N HIS A 9 2.19 11.87 -44.14
CA HIS A 9 3.30 12.54 -44.82
C HIS A 9 3.82 13.69 -43.97
N THR A 10 5.13 13.69 -43.78
CA THR A 10 5.81 14.63 -42.89
C THR A 10 6.94 15.29 -43.66
N THR A 11 6.81 16.59 -43.90
CA THR A 11 7.87 17.43 -44.46
C THR A 11 8.80 17.89 -43.36
N VAL A 12 10.09 17.63 -43.53
CA VAL A 12 11.13 17.93 -42.55
C VAL A 12 12.01 19.05 -43.08
N SER A 13 12.01 20.20 -42.40
CA SER A 13 12.95 21.29 -42.69
C SER A 13 13.97 21.40 -41.56
N ILE A 14 15.25 21.20 -41.88
CA ILE A 14 16.37 21.32 -40.93
C ILE A 14 16.99 22.71 -41.13
N ILE A 15 16.96 23.55 -40.09
CA ILE A 15 17.62 24.86 -40.07
C ILE A 15 18.72 24.79 -39.02
N GLU A 16 19.98 24.82 -39.45
CA GLU A 16 21.13 24.87 -38.55
C GLU A 16 21.49 26.33 -38.26
N ASP A 17 21.50 26.71 -36.98
CA ASP A 17 21.92 28.03 -36.54
C ASP A 17 23.45 28.11 -36.54
N GLU A 18 24.02 28.76 -37.55
CA GLU A 18 25.48 28.84 -37.79
C GLU A 18 26.27 29.41 -36.59
N THR A 19 25.63 30.14 -35.69
CA THR A 19 26.28 30.74 -34.52
C THR A 19 26.25 29.87 -33.27
N THR A 20 25.25 29.00 -33.13
CA THR A 20 25.08 28.16 -31.93
C THR A 20 25.27 26.66 -32.19
N GLY A 21 25.31 26.25 -33.46
CA GLY A 21 25.25 24.85 -33.86
C GLY A 21 23.91 24.18 -33.52
N GLU A 22 22.89 24.94 -33.09
CA GLU A 22 21.56 24.38 -32.83
C GLU A 22 20.88 24.04 -34.15
N VAL A 23 20.70 22.75 -34.38
CA VAL A 23 19.88 22.22 -35.48
C VAL A 23 18.41 22.32 -35.10
N ARG A 24 17.71 23.33 -35.63
CA ARG A 24 16.25 23.48 -35.53
C ARG A 24 15.55 22.74 -36.66
N GLU A 25 15.12 21.53 -36.36
CA GLU A 25 14.27 20.75 -37.25
C GLU A 25 12.79 21.11 -37.04
N THR A 26 12.11 21.50 -38.12
CA THR A 26 10.67 21.79 -38.14
C THR A 26 10.00 20.76 -39.05
N HIS A 27 9.22 19.90 -38.42
CA HIS A 27 8.38 18.93 -39.10
C HIS A 27 7.00 19.56 -39.29
N ARG A 28 6.51 19.53 -40.51
CA ARG A 28 5.12 19.82 -40.82
C ARG A 28 4.51 18.52 -41.32
N GLN A 29 3.37 18.16 -40.78
CA GLN A 29 2.49 17.15 -41.38
C GLN A 29 1.47 17.90 -42.22
N PRO A 30 1.80 18.37 -43.44
CA PRO A 30 0.95 19.27 -44.20
C PRO A 30 -0.46 18.69 -44.42
N ASN A 31 -0.57 17.37 -44.44
CA ASN A 31 -1.82 16.66 -44.65
C ASN A 31 -2.67 16.51 -43.38
N LEU A 32 -2.06 16.49 -42.18
CA LEU A 32 -2.78 16.38 -40.89
C LEU A 32 -2.90 17.72 -40.15
N LEU A 33 -1.99 18.65 -40.38
CA LEU A 33 -1.93 19.95 -39.69
C LEU A 33 -3.26 20.74 -39.78
N PRO A 34 -3.94 20.81 -40.94
CA PRO A 34 -5.23 21.49 -41.04
C PRO A 34 -6.35 20.80 -40.24
N PHE A 35 -6.17 19.51 -39.94
CA PHE A 35 -7.14 18.65 -39.28
C PHE A 35 -6.74 18.31 -37.84
N ARG A 36 -5.70 18.90 -37.24
CA ARG A 36 -5.34 18.59 -35.83
C ARG A 36 -6.43 18.93 -34.83
N ASP A 37 -7.30 19.87 -35.18
CA ASP A 37 -8.50 20.18 -34.40
C ASP A 37 -9.67 19.22 -34.73
N ASP A 38 -9.59 18.44 -35.80
CA ASP A 38 -10.56 17.41 -36.19
C ASP A 38 -10.39 16.16 -35.31
N PRO A 39 -11.48 15.64 -34.70
CA PRO A 39 -11.39 14.50 -33.81
C PRO A 39 -11.02 13.20 -34.54
N ASP A 40 -11.36 13.10 -35.83
CA ASP A 40 -11.10 11.91 -36.65
C ASP A 40 -9.68 11.93 -37.22
N CYS A 41 -8.91 13.01 -37.05
CA CYS A 41 -7.53 13.12 -37.53
C CYS A 41 -6.65 11.92 -37.12
N TRP A 42 -6.77 11.44 -35.89
CA TRP A 42 -5.98 10.31 -35.40
C TRP A 42 -6.53 8.95 -35.87
N LEU A 43 -7.82 8.87 -36.22
CA LEU A 43 -8.40 7.72 -36.89
C LEU A 43 -7.89 7.62 -38.34
N VAL A 44 -7.87 8.73 -39.07
CA VAL A 44 -7.29 8.78 -40.41
C VAL A 44 -5.77 8.53 -40.36
N ALA A 45 -5.10 8.92 -39.28
CA ALA A 45 -3.68 8.58 -39.07
C ALA A 45 -3.44 7.09 -38.80
N SER A 46 -4.38 6.36 -38.19
CA SER A 46 -4.21 4.96 -37.80
C SER A 46 -4.50 3.93 -38.90
N ILE A 47 -5.16 4.34 -39.99
CA ILE A 47 -5.50 3.45 -41.11
C ILE A 47 -4.32 3.15 -42.04
N GLU A 48 -3.16 3.76 -41.84
CA GLU A 48 -1.94 3.42 -42.56
C GLU A 48 -0.78 3.17 -41.59
N ASP A 49 0.07 2.22 -41.95
CA ASP A 49 1.38 2.05 -41.32
C ASP A 49 2.38 2.85 -42.16
N TYR A 50 2.71 4.04 -41.68
CA TYR A 50 3.53 5.01 -42.40
C TYR A 50 5.01 4.92 -41.99
N ASP A 51 5.85 4.74 -43.01
CA ASP A 51 7.30 4.77 -42.90
C ASP A 51 7.83 6.14 -43.35
N LEU A 52 8.19 6.94 -42.35
CA LEU A 52 8.72 8.30 -42.51
C LEU A 52 10.10 8.34 -43.21
N GLU A 53 10.84 7.24 -43.27
CA GLU A 53 12.15 7.20 -43.94
C GLU A 53 12.05 7.01 -45.44
N THR A 54 11.09 6.19 -45.87
CA THR A 54 10.86 5.90 -47.29
C THR A 54 9.80 6.82 -47.89
N ASP A 55 9.12 7.63 -47.06
CA ASP A 55 7.91 8.37 -47.41
C ASP A 55 6.87 7.45 -48.07
N THR A 56 6.79 6.20 -47.58
CA THR A 56 5.83 5.21 -48.05
C THR A 56 4.88 4.80 -46.93
N ALA A 57 3.61 4.65 -47.29
CA ALA A 57 2.60 4.11 -46.39
C ALA A 57 2.16 2.74 -46.89
N ARG A 58 1.96 1.81 -45.95
CA ARG A 58 1.24 0.57 -46.20
C ARG A 58 -0.19 0.73 -45.69
N PRO A 59 -1.19 0.17 -46.39
CA PRO A 59 -2.53 0.07 -45.86
C PRO A 59 -2.49 -0.65 -44.50
N GLY A 60 -3.10 -0.06 -43.48
CA GLY A 60 -3.25 -0.70 -42.18
C GLY A 60 -4.10 -1.98 -42.29
N PRO A 61 -4.11 -2.83 -41.24
CA PRO A 61 -4.78 -4.14 -41.27
C PRO A 61 -6.24 -4.10 -41.73
N ILE A 62 -6.93 -2.96 -41.56
CA ILE A 62 -8.32 -2.72 -42.00
C ILE A 62 -8.55 -2.92 -43.50
N PHE A 63 -7.49 -2.81 -44.30
CA PHE A 63 -7.55 -2.95 -45.77
C PHE A 63 -7.20 -4.34 -46.27
N SER A 64 -6.51 -5.16 -45.47
CA SER A 64 -6.04 -6.50 -45.88
C SER A 64 -6.79 -7.63 -45.18
N GLU A 65 -7.34 -7.38 -44.00
CA GLU A 65 -7.96 -8.40 -43.17
C GLU A 65 -9.28 -7.90 -42.58
N ARG A 66 -10.14 -8.85 -42.20
CA ARG A 66 -11.37 -8.51 -41.49
C ARG A 66 -11.02 -8.18 -40.04
N VAL A 67 -10.70 -6.91 -39.80
CA VAL A 67 -10.31 -6.39 -38.46
C VAL A 67 -11.48 -6.45 -37.47
N ILE A 68 -12.72 -6.37 -37.96
CA ILE A 68 -13.94 -6.46 -37.16
C ILE A 68 -14.62 -7.80 -37.43
N THR A 69 -14.45 -8.73 -36.50
CA THR A 69 -15.14 -10.02 -36.50
C THR A 69 -16.54 -9.84 -35.93
N ARG A 70 -17.55 -10.46 -36.56
CA ARG A 70 -18.88 -10.54 -35.94
C ARG A 70 -18.75 -11.40 -34.68
N PRO A 71 -19.30 -10.99 -33.52
CA PRO A 71 -19.27 -11.83 -32.34
C PRO A 71 -19.92 -13.18 -32.66
N SER A 72 -19.17 -14.28 -32.49
CA SER A 72 -19.75 -15.62 -32.58
C SER A 72 -20.69 -15.82 -31.39
N PRO A 73 -21.90 -16.35 -31.59
CA PRO A 73 -22.80 -16.64 -30.48
C PRO A 73 -22.09 -17.56 -29.48
N PRO A 74 -22.22 -17.31 -28.16
CA PRO A 74 -21.65 -18.18 -27.16
C PRO A 74 -22.20 -19.59 -27.31
N VAL A 75 -21.31 -20.58 -27.29
CA VAL A 75 -21.70 -21.98 -27.13
C VAL A 75 -21.87 -22.20 -25.63
N ILE A 76 -23.09 -22.50 -25.20
CA ILE A 76 -23.43 -22.73 -23.79
C ILE A 76 -23.69 -24.22 -23.64
N THR A 77 -22.81 -24.92 -22.91
CA THR A 77 -22.95 -26.36 -22.65
C THR A 77 -23.13 -26.69 -21.17
N SER A 78 -22.94 -25.71 -20.29
CA SER A 78 -22.98 -25.87 -18.85
C SER A 78 -23.46 -24.59 -18.14
N ALA A 79 -23.83 -24.72 -16.87
CA ALA A 79 -24.17 -23.57 -16.03
C ALA A 79 -22.98 -22.61 -15.83
N ALA A 80 -21.75 -23.14 -15.83
CA ALA A 80 -20.54 -22.31 -15.80
C ALA A 80 -20.37 -21.48 -17.09
N ASP A 81 -20.65 -22.06 -18.26
CA ASP A 81 -20.63 -21.32 -19.53
C ASP A 81 -21.69 -20.22 -19.55
N ALA A 82 -22.90 -20.53 -19.06
CA ALA A 82 -23.98 -19.56 -18.95
C ALA A 82 -23.63 -18.44 -17.97
N LEU A 83 -23.06 -18.75 -16.80
CA LEU A 83 -22.56 -17.77 -15.84
C LEU A 83 -21.50 -16.86 -16.48
N ALA A 84 -20.54 -17.42 -17.22
CA ALA A 84 -19.53 -16.65 -17.94
C ALA A 84 -20.15 -15.69 -18.98
N VAL A 85 -21.20 -16.12 -19.69
CA VAL A 85 -21.97 -15.26 -20.61
C VAL A 85 -22.66 -14.14 -19.84
N VAL A 86 -23.34 -14.45 -18.75
CA VAL A 86 -24.06 -13.46 -17.93
C VAL A 86 -23.10 -12.45 -17.30
N LEU A 87 -21.95 -12.89 -16.78
CA LEU A 87 -20.90 -11.99 -16.29
C LEU A 87 -20.38 -11.08 -17.41
N ASN A 88 -20.20 -11.60 -18.62
CA ASN A 88 -19.79 -10.81 -19.77
C ASN A 88 -20.91 -9.89 -20.32
N GLU A 89 -22.19 -10.17 -20.10
CA GLU A 89 -23.30 -9.36 -20.61
C GLU A 89 -23.83 -8.34 -19.59
N ARG A 90 -23.78 -8.67 -18.30
CA ARG A 90 -24.39 -7.91 -17.21
C ARG A 90 -23.39 -7.42 -16.16
N GLY A 91 -22.18 -7.98 -16.12
CA GLY A 91 -21.15 -7.65 -15.12
C GLY A 91 -21.46 -8.14 -13.70
N ARG A 92 -22.54 -8.90 -13.50
CA ARG A 92 -23.00 -9.44 -12.21
C ARG A 92 -23.67 -10.79 -12.40
N VAL A 93 -23.84 -11.54 -11.32
CA VAL A 93 -24.62 -12.79 -11.34
C VAL A 93 -26.10 -12.44 -11.48
N ASP A 94 -26.77 -13.06 -12.46
CA ASP A 94 -28.19 -12.90 -12.73
C ASP A 94 -28.77 -14.29 -13.00
N LEU A 95 -29.39 -14.89 -11.99
CA LEU A 95 -29.87 -16.28 -12.06
C LEU A 95 -31.02 -16.45 -13.04
N ASP A 96 -31.87 -15.44 -13.18
CA ASP A 96 -33.00 -15.47 -14.11
C ASP A 96 -32.49 -15.53 -15.56
N HIS A 97 -31.45 -14.74 -15.87
CA HIS A 97 -30.82 -14.77 -17.19
C HIS A 97 -30.06 -16.08 -17.45
N ILE A 98 -29.40 -16.66 -16.43
CA ILE A 98 -28.75 -17.98 -16.56
C ILE A 98 -29.80 -19.07 -16.82
N ALA A 99 -30.92 -19.02 -16.11
CA ALA A 99 -32.06 -19.93 -16.28
C ALA A 99 -32.65 -19.84 -17.69
N GLU A 100 -32.81 -18.63 -18.23
CA GLU A 100 -33.26 -18.39 -19.60
C GLU A 100 -32.30 -19.01 -20.63
N LEU A 101 -30.99 -18.81 -20.47
CA LEU A 101 -29.96 -19.32 -21.39
C LEU A 101 -29.85 -20.85 -21.40
N LEU A 102 -30.15 -21.50 -20.27
CA LEU A 102 -30.11 -22.96 -20.13
C LEU A 102 -31.48 -23.63 -20.34
N HIS A 103 -32.55 -22.84 -20.42
CA HIS A 103 -33.94 -23.31 -20.39
C HIS A 103 -34.28 -24.15 -19.15
N TYR A 104 -33.72 -23.78 -17.99
CA TYR A 104 -33.91 -24.44 -16.70
C TYR A 104 -34.68 -23.53 -15.72
N ASP A 105 -35.19 -24.10 -14.63
CA ASP A 105 -35.68 -23.31 -13.50
C ASP A 105 -34.52 -22.77 -12.65
N THR A 106 -34.73 -21.64 -11.96
CA THR A 106 -33.71 -20.98 -11.14
C THR A 106 -33.14 -21.87 -10.04
N ASP A 107 -33.95 -22.74 -9.45
CA ASP A 107 -33.49 -23.67 -8.41
C ASP A 107 -32.56 -24.74 -9.00
N ALA A 108 -32.87 -25.25 -10.19
CA ALA A 108 -32.01 -26.20 -10.90
C ALA A 108 -30.68 -25.56 -11.36
N VAL A 109 -30.71 -24.26 -11.71
CA VAL A 109 -29.49 -23.49 -11.98
C VAL A 109 -28.65 -23.33 -10.72
N LEU A 110 -29.27 -23.03 -9.57
CA LEU A 110 -28.56 -22.92 -8.30
C LEU A 110 -27.89 -24.22 -7.87
N ASP A 111 -28.59 -25.35 -8.03
CA ASP A 111 -28.04 -26.68 -7.78
C ASP A 111 -26.87 -26.99 -8.71
N ALA A 112 -26.97 -26.61 -9.99
CA ALA A 112 -25.92 -26.82 -10.98
C ALA A 112 -24.69 -25.92 -10.77
N LEU A 113 -24.90 -24.68 -10.31
CA LEU A 113 -23.82 -23.74 -9.99
C LEU A 113 -23.13 -24.07 -8.66
N GLY A 114 -23.86 -24.62 -7.69
CA GLY A 114 -23.31 -25.01 -6.39
C GLY A 114 -22.45 -23.91 -5.76
N ASP A 115 -21.25 -24.28 -5.29
CA ASP A 115 -20.24 -23.42 -4.63
C ASP A 115 -19.60 -22.34 -5.49
N THR A 116 -20.04 -22.14 -6.74
CA THR A 116 -19.55 -21.05 -7.61
C THR A 116 -20.24 -19.72 -7.34
N VAL A 117 -21.43 -19.72 -6.72
CA VAL A 117 -22.18 -18.50 -6.36
C VAL A 117 -22.72 -18.59 -4.94
N PHE A 118 -22.76 -17.46 -4.24
CA PHE A 118 -23.30 -17.32 -2.90
C PHE A 118 -24.25 -16.13 -2.84
N ARG A 119 -25.29 -16.24 -1.99
CA ARG A 119 -26.21 -15.14 -1.71
C ARG A 119 -25.70 -14.38 -0.49
N ASP A 120 -25.48 -13.08 -0.62
CA ASP A 120 -25.03 -12.24 0.48
C ASP A 120 -26.19 -12.00 1.47
N PRO A 121 -26.09 -12.38 2.75
CA PRO A 121 -27.14 -12.13 3.74
C PRO A 121 -27.35 -10.64 4.05
N ALA A 122 -26.39 -9.76 3.73
CA ALA A 122 -26.51 -8.33 4.05
C ALA A 122 -27.49 -7.59 3.13
N ASP A 123 -27.51 -7.91 1.84
CA ASP A 123 -28.34 -7.23 0.83
C ASP A 123 -29.15 -8.18 -0.06
N GLY A 124 -28.97 -9.50 0.08
CA GLY A 124 -29.67 -10.53 -0.67
C GLY A 124 -29.15 -10.75 -2.09
N SER A 125 -28.06 -10.09 -2.50
CA SER A 125 -27.47 -10.17 -3.83
C SER A 125 -26.72 -11.48 -4.08
N TRP A 126 -26.72 -11.95 -5.33
CA TRP A 126 -25.91 -13.10 -5.72
C TRP A 126 -24.52 -12.66 -6.19
N GLN A 127 -23.50 -13.26 -5.61
CA GLN A 127 -22.10 -12.97 -5.90
C GLN A 127 -21.37 -14.25 -6.31
N THR A 128 -20.33 -14.11 -7.12
CA THR A 128 -19.42 -15.23 -7.41
C THR A 128 -18.63 -15.60 -6.16
N SER A 129 -18.16 -16.84 -6.07
CA SER A 129 -17.42 -17.34 -4.92
C SER A 129 -16.15 -16.53 -4.63
N ASP A 130 -15.43 -16.08 -5.66
CA ASP A 130 -14.25 -15.21 -5.50
C ASP A 130 -14.60 -13.85 -4.88
N ALA A 131 -15.78 -13.30 -5.18
CA ALA A 131 -16.22 -12.02 -4.65
C ALA A 131 -16.75 -12.15 -3.21
N TYR A 132 -17.57 -13.17 -2.95
CA TYR A 132 -18.15 -13.38 -1.63
C TYR A 132 -17.11 -13.80 -0.60
N LEU A 133 -16.21 -14.73 -0.95
CA LEU A 133 -15.18 -15.29 -0.06
C LEU A 133 -13.89 -14.46 0.02
N SER A 134 -13.96 -13.18 -0.35
CA SER A 134 -12.85 -12.23 -0.25
C SER A 134 -13.25 -10.93 0.47
N GLY A 135 -12.29 -10.06 0.75
CA GLY A 135 -12.52 -8.86 1.56
C GLY A 135 -12.60 -9.19 3.05
N ALA A 136 -13.46 -8.48 3.80
CA ALA A 136 -13.61 -8.59 5.24
C ALA A 136 -14.34 -9.89 5.66
N VAL A 137 -13.67 -11.04 5.53
CA VAL A 137 -14.27 -12.38 5.68
C VAL A 137 -14.68 -12.74 7.11
N ARG A 138 -14.05 -12.17 8.15
CA ARG A 138 -14.49 -12.31 9.55
C ARG A 138 -15.80 -11.57 9.79
N THR A 139 -15.91 -10.35 9.26
CA THR A 139 -17.15 -9.56 9.35
C THR A 139 -18.28 -10.27 8.61
N LYS A 140 -18.02 -10.76 7.40
CA LYS A 140 -18.99 -11.55 6.62
C LYS A 140 -19.40 -12.83 7.34
N LEU A 141 -18.47 -13.51 8.01
CA LEU A 141 -18.76 -14.73 8.78
C LEU A 141 -19.75 -14.45 9.91
N GLY A 142 -19.53 -13.38 10.70
CA GLY A 142 -20.46 -13.01 11.77
C GLY A 142 -21.87 -12.68 11.27
N ILE A 143 -21.99 -12.01 10.11
CA ILE A 143 -23.29 -11.75 9.48
C ILE A 143 -23.94 -13.04 8.99
N ALA A 144 -23.16 -13.93 8.36
CA ALA A 144 -23.65 -15.22 7.86
C ALA A 144 -24.09 -16.14 9.00
N GLU A 145 -23.38 -16.17 10.13
CA GLU A 145 -23.76 -16.94 11.33
C GLU A 145 -25.07 -16.41 11.93
N ALA A 146 -25.21 -15.08 12.05
CA ALA A 146 -26.46 -14.47 12.51
C ALA A 146 -27.64 -14.77 11.58
N ALA A 147 -27.42 -14.76 10.27
CA ALA A 147 -28.44 -15.11 9.28
C ALA A 147 -28.79 -16.61 9.28
N ALA A 148 -27.80 -17.49 9.49
CA ALA A 148 -27.99 -18.94 9.53
C ALA A 148 -28.86 -19.40 10.70
N VAL A 149 -28.89 -18.64 11.81
CA VAL A 149 -29.81 -18.88 12.93
C VAL A 149 -31.28 -18.73 12.51
N LEU A 150 -31.57 -17.83 11.55
CA LEU A 150 -32.91 -17.54 11.07
C LEU A 150 -33.28 -18.35 9.82
N ASP A 151 -32.32 -18.59 8.93
CA ASP A 151 -32.49 -19.32 7.67
C ASP A 151 -31.30 -20.26 7.41
N ALA A 152 -31.57 -21.57 7.49
CA ALA A 152 -30.57 -22.62 7.31
C ALA A 152 -29.90 -22.62 5.92
N ALA A 153 -30.46 -21.93 4.92
CA ALA A 153 -29.83 -21.78 3.61
C ALA A 153 -28.43 -21.10 3.70
N TYR A 154 -28.21 -20.24 4.70
CA TYR A 154 -26.93 -19.57 4.91
C TYR A 154 -25.86 -20.42 5.62
N GLU A 155 -26.16 -21.64 6.09
CA GLU A 155 -25.14 -22.54 6.64
C GLU A 155 -24.03 -22.87 5.63
N ARG A 156 -24.39 -22.87 4.34
CA ARG A 156 -23.43 -23.01 3.23
C ARG A 156 -22.43 -21.85 3.20
N ASN A 157 -22.90 -20.62 3.42
CA ASN A 157 -22.03 -19.44 3.50
C ASN A 157 -21.09 -19.51 4.70
N VAL A 158 -21.60 -19.92 5.86
CA VAL A 158 -20.81 -20.08 7.09
C VAL A 158 -19.66 -21.06 6.87
N ARG A 159 -19.95 -22.26 6.33
CA ARG A 159 -18.92 -23.27 6.05
C ARG A 159 -17.85 -22.75 5.08
N ALA A 160 -18.26 -22.07 4.01
CA ALA A 160 -17.33 -21.53 3.02
C ALA A 160 -16.47 -20.39 3.60
N LEU A 161 -17.07 -19.49 4.38
CA LEU A 161 -16.35 -18.38 5.03
C LEU A 161 -15.40 -18.86 6.11
N GLN A 162 -15.73 -19.92 6.86
CA GLN A 162 -14.83 -20.53 7.84
C GLN A 162 -13.55 -21.09 7.17
N ALA A 163 -13.67 -21.66 5.97
CA ALA A 163 -12.55 -22.24 5.25
C ALA A 163 -11.55 -21.22 4.69
N VAL A 164 -11.97 -19.96 4.48
CA VAL A 164 -11.14 -18.89 3.91
C VAL A 164 -10.62 -17.89 4.94
N GLN A 165 -10.84 -18.15 6.24
CA GLN A 165 -10.37 -17.25 7.29
C GLN A 165 -8.83 -17.15 7.28
N PRO A 166 -8.26 -15.94 7.34
CA PRO A 166 -6.84 -15.76 7.60
C PRO A 166 -6.46 -16.41 8.94
N ALA A 167 -5.29 -17.04 9.00
CA ALA A 167 -4.79 -17.61 10.25
C ALA A 167 -4.64 -16.51 11.32
N ASP A 168 -5.11 -16.76 12.54
CA ASP A 168 -5.00 -15.81 13.65
C ASP A 168 -3.53 -15.46 13.91
N LEU A 169 -3.23 -14.16 13.98
CA LEU A 169 -1.93 -13.65 14.39
C LEU A 169 -1.74 -13.87 15.89
N ARG A 170 -0.53 -14.32 16.25
CA ARG A 170 -0.13 -14.46 17.65
C ARG A 170 0.33 -13.12 18.23
N PRO A 171 0.41 -12.99 19.56
CA PRO A 171 0.90 -11.77 20.20
C PRO A 171 2.29 -11.31 19.71
N SER A 172 3.25 -12.22 19.47
CA SER A 172 4.58 -11.85 18.94
C SER A 172 4.53 -11.30 17.52
N ASP A 173 3.53 -11.73 16.73
CA ASP A 173 3.35 -11.30 15.36
C ASP A 173 2.79 -9.86 15.33
N ILE A 174 2.21 -9.36 16.43
CA ILE A 174 1.55 -8.04 16.51
C ILE A 174 2.44 -7.03 17.23
N THR A 175 2.82 -5.96 16.52
CA THR A 175 3.48 -4.82 17.16
C THR A 175 2.44 -3.81 17.66
N ALA A 176 2.26 -3.71 18.98
CA ALA A 176 1.35 -2.77 19.63
C ALA A 176 2.07 -1.51 20.12
N ARG A 177 1.55 -0.32 19.80
CA ARG A 177 2.22 0.97 20.09
C ARG A 177 1.27 2.00 20.67
N LEU A 178 1.80 2.87 21.52
CA LEU A 178 1.10 4.06 21.98
C LEU A 178 0.72 4.93 20.77
N GLY A 179 -0.53 5.39 20.74
CA GLY A 179 -1.10 6.17 19.63
C GLY A 179 -1.81 5.32 18.58
N ALA A 180 -1.68 3.99 18.61
CA ALA A 180 -2.42 3.12 17.71
C ALA A 180 -3.93 3.13 18.06
N PRO A 181 -4.82 3.45 17.11
CA PRO A 181 -6.25 3.70 17.37
C PRO A 181 -7.05 2.46 17.75
N TRP A 182 -6.47 1.27 17.62
CA TRP A 182 -7.11 0.00 17.98
C TRP A 182 -6.90 -0.38 19.45
N ILE A 183 -5.98 0.28 20.15
CA ILE A 183 -5.73 0.07 21.57
C ILE A 183 -6.73 0.91 22.38
N PRO A 184 -7.56 0.30 23.24
CA PRO A 184 -8.51 1.03 24.07
C PRO A 184 -7.83 1.98 25.07
N THR A 185 -8.48 3.12 25.33
CA THR A 185 -8.01 4.11 26.31
C THR A 185 -7.86 3.52 27.71
N THR A 186 -8.71 2.57 28.08
CA THR A 186 -8.68 1.86 29.36
C THR A 186 -7.35 1.14 29.59
N ASP A 187 -6.77 0.53 28.56
CA ASP A 187 -5.50 -0.18 28.67
C ASP A 187 -4.34 0.80 28.88
N ILE A 188 -4.37 1.95 28.21
CA ILE A 188 -3.34 2.99 28.39
C ILE A 188 -3.43 3.58 29.80
N VAL A 189 -4.64 3.80 30.33
CA VAL A 189 -4.83 4.26 31.72
C VAL A 189 -4.29 3.23 32.72
N ASN A 190 -4.59 1.95 32.52
CA ASN A 190 -4.08 0.87 33.36
C ASN A 190 -2.55 0.78 33.33
N PHE A 191 -1.94 0.92 32.14
CA PHE A 191 -0.48 0.98 32.00
C PHE A 191 0.13 2.07 32.87
N VAL A 192 -0.42 3.29 32.81
CA VAL A 192 0.10 4.40 33.62
C VAL A 192 -0.13 4.16 35.10
N GLN A 193 -1.29 3.63 35.50
CA GLN A 193 -1.59 3.33 36.88
C GLN A 193 -0.64 2.27 37.47
N GLU A 194 -0.36 1.19 36.75
CA GLU A 194 0.55 0.14 37.19
C GLU A 194 2.01 0.60 37.20
N THR A 195 2.41 1.43 36.22
CA THR A 195 3.81 1.85 36.06
C THR A 195 4.20 3.01 36.97
N THR A 196 3.27 3.94 37.23
CA THR A 196 3.56 5.18 37.98
C THR A 196 2.76 5.34 39.27
N GLY A 197 1.76 4.49 39.51
CA GLY A 197 0.83 4.61 40.64
C GLY A 197 -0.23 5.72 40.49
N ALA A 198 -0.21 6.47 39.38
CA ALA A 198 -1.05 7.65 39.19
C ALA A 198 -2.30 7.34 38.37
N LYS A 199 -3.48 7.83 38.82
CA LYS A 199 -4.75 7.71 38.09
C LYS A 199 -4.94 8.87 37.13
N ILE A 200 -4.79 8.65 35.83
CA ILE A 200 -4.92 9.70 34.81
C ILE A 200 -6.25 9.59 34.05
N ARG A 201 -6.62 10.65 33.32
CA ARG A 201 -7.69 10.61 32.33
C ARG A 201 -7.10 10.79 30.93
N ILE A 202 -7.59 10.00 29.98
CA ILE A 202 -7.21 10.06 28.57
C ILE A 202 -8.47 10.12 27.73
N HIS A 203 -8.55 11.10 26.84
CA HIS A 203 -9.59 11.22 25.83
C HIS A 203 -8.98 10.91 24.46
N HIS A 204 -9.63 10.08 23.66
CA HIS A 204 -9.25 9.78 22.29
C HIS A 204 -10.37 10.21 21.35
N MET A 205 -10.03 10.98 20.33
CA MET A 205 -10.94 11.37 19.25
C MET A 205 -10.48 10.70 17.94
N PRO A 206 -11.08 9.55 17.58
CA PRO A 206 -10.71 8.81 16.39
C PRO A 206 -10.82 9.63 15.10
N GLU A 207 -11.81 10.52 15.01
CA GLU A 207 -12.09 11.33 13.82
C GLU A 207 -10.95 12.29 13.47
N LEU A 208 -10.22 12.77 14.49
CA LEU A 208 -9.07 13.66 14.34
C LEU A 208 -7.73 12.96 14.59
N GLY A 209 -7.74 11.65 14.89
CA GLY A 209 -6.56 10.89 15.30
C GLY A 209 -5.82 11.51 16.48
N SER A 210 -6.54 12.18 17.40
CA SER A 210 -5.93 12.99 18.46
C SER A 210 -6.19 12.46 19.85
N TRP A 211 -5.18 12.56 20.71
CA TRP A 211 -5.21 12.09 22.08
C TRP A 211 -4.98 13.24 23.05
N THR A 212 -5.86 13.41 24.03
CA THR A 212 -5.72 14.38 25.11
C THR A 212 -5.41 13.65 26.41
N VAL A 213 -4.32 14.04 27.08
CA VAL A 213 -3.88 13.41 28.33
C VAL A 213 -3.98 14.43 29.47
N GLU A 214 -4.78 14.10 30.48
CA GLU A 214 -4.87 14.86 31.71
C GLU A 214 -4.09 14.16 32.81
N ALA A 215 -2.83 14.56 32.98
CA ALA A 215 -1.90 13.90 33.89
C ALA A 215 -1.04 14.89 34.70
N ARG A 216 -1.57 16.08 35.01
CA ARG A 216 -0.84 17.16 35.73
C ARG A 216 -0.23 16.70 37.05
N GLN A 217 -0.85 15.75 37.73
CA GLN A 217 -0.36 15.18 38.99
C GLN A 217 1.01 14.50 38.86
N LEU A 218 1.36 13.96 37.68
CA LEU A 218 2.68 13.35 37.45
C LEU A 218 3.83 14.35 37.53
N GLY A 219 3.56 15.64 37.28
CA GLY A 219 4.54 16.72 37.44
C GLY A 219 4.97 16.99 38.89
N TRP A 220 4.29 16.40 39.87
CA TRP A 220 4.58 16.57 41.31
C TRP A 220 5.08 15.28 41.98
N THR A 221 5.31 14.22 41.19
CA THR A 221 5.74 12.91 41.67
C THR A 221 7.14 12.59 41.20
N ALA A 222 7.98 12.03 42.08
CA ALA A 222 9.35 11.64 41.72
C ALA A 222 9.39 10.61 40.57
N ALA A 223 8.42 9.70 40.51
CA ALA A 223 8.26 8.75 39.40
C ALA A 223 8.03 9.49 38.06
N GLY A 224 7.21 10.55 38.08
CA GLY A 224 6.87 11.33 36.89
C GLY A 224 7.94 12.33 36.44
N THR A 225 8.79 12.84 37.33
CA THR A 225 9.82 13.85 36.99
C THR A 225 11.24 13.29 36.87
N SER A 226 11.50 12.07 37.35
CA SER A 226 12.85 11.46 37.31
C SER A 226 12.88 10.09 36.63
N GLU A 227 11.99 9.17 37.00
CA GLU A 227 12.06 7.79 36.50
C GLU A 227 11.53 7.66 35.06
N TRP A 228 10.36 8.25 34.83
CA TRP A 228 9.60 8.22 33.58
C TRP A 228 9.51 9.57 32.87
N GLY A 229 10.15 10.61 33.40
CA GLY A 229 10.20 11.93 32.80
C GLY A 229 11.45 12.70 33.23
N THR A 230 11.46 14.01 32.94
CA THR A 230 12.48 14.95 33.38
C THR A 230 11.83 16.13 34.11
N ASP A 231 12.61 16.90 34.87
CA ASP A 231 12.09 18.08 35.59
C ASP A 231 11.46 19.12 34.66
N ARG A 232 11.97 19.24 33.43
CA ARG A 232 11.48 20.17 32.40
C ARG A 232 10.39 19.59 31.51
N ARG A 233 10.17 18.28 31.54
CA ARG A 233 9.15 17.58 30.75
C ARG A 233 8.73 16.30 31.47
N HIS A 234 7.66 16.38 32.25
CA HIS A 234 7.24 15.27 33.11
C HIS A 234 6.59 14.12 32.32
N ALA A 235 6.46 12.94 32.92
CA ALA A 235 5.96 11.72 32.28
C ALA A 235 4.59 11.88 31.58
N GLY A 236 3.67 12.64 32.16
CA GLY A 236 2.37 12.94 31.53
C GLY A 236 2.48 13.70 30.19
N GLU A 237 3.43 14.62 30.05
CA GLU A 237 3.68 15.33 28.79
C GLU A 237 4.37 14.40 27.78
N LEU A 238 5.30 13.56 28.22
CA LEU A 238 5.94 12.55 27.37
C LEU A 238 4.95 11.48 26.91
N LEU A 239 3.96 11.11 27.73
CA LEU A 239 2.88 10.22 27.32
C LEU A 239 2.00 10.88 26.26
N ALA A 240 1.65 12.16 26.44
CA ALA A 240 0.92 12.92 25.43
C ALA A 240 1.72 13.03 24.11
N ASP A 241 3.05 13.20 24.21
CA ASP A 241 3.96 13.16 23.07
C ASP A 241 3.96 11.79 22.39
N ALA A 242 3.99 10.69 23.16
CA ALA A 242 3.93 9.34 22.64
C ALA A 242 2.64 9.06 21.87
N LEU A 243 1.48 9.41 22.45
CA LEU A 243 0.16 9.14 21.86
C LEU A 243 -0.11 9.98 20.61
N ASN A 244 0.38 11.22 20.56
CA ASN A 244 0.23 12.11 19.39
C ASN A 244 1.45 12.10 18.47
N SER A 245 2.36 11.15 18.64
CA SER A 245 3.58 11.03 17.84
C SER A 245 4.41 12.32 17.74
N ARG A 246 4.47 13.10 18.81
CA ARG A 246 5.30 14.30 18.90
C ARG A 246 6.68 13.96 19.43
N VAL A 247 7.68 14.65 18.88
CA VAL A 247 9.05 14.55 19.39
C VAL A 247 9.27 15.68 20.38
N PRO A 248 9.65 15.39 21.64
CA PRO A 248 9.88 16.43 22.64
C PRO A 248 11.04 17.33 22.20
N GLN A 249 10.87 18.64 22.36
CA GLN A 249 11.87 19.67 22.12
C GLN A 249 11.81 20.67 23.28
N ILE A 250 12.96 20.90 23.94
CA ILE A 250 13.06 21.81 25.08
C ILE A 250 13.91 23.01 24.65
N PHE A 251 13.39 24.21 24.87
CA PHE A 251 14.06 25.46 24.49
C PHE A 251 14.39 26.30 25.72
N ASP A 252 15.62 26.78 25.81
CA ASP A 252 16.03 27.84 26.72
C ASP A 252 15.63 29.19 26.13
N VAL A 253 15.00 30.04 26.94
CA VAL A 253 14.56 31.37 26.55
C VAL A 253 15.52 32.39 27.15
N PHE A 254 16.24 33.09 26.28
CA PHE A 254 17.10 34.21 26.64
C PHE A 254 16.35 35.51 26.31
N LYS A 255 16.29 36.44 27.26
CA LYS A 255 15.72 37.77 27.06
C LYS A 255 16.85 38.76 26.84
N ASP A 256 17.02 39.17 25.59
CA ASP A 256 17.99 40.19 25.21
C ASP A 256 17.26 41.51 24.88
N ALA A 257 18.00 42.61 24.69
CA ALA A 257 17.44 43.94 24.41
C ALA A 257 16.61 44.02 23.11
N ASP A 258 16.84 43.09 22.17
CA ASP A 258 16.15 43.02 20.86
C ASP A 258 14.99 41.99 20.83
N GLY A 259 14.69 41.30 21.93
CA GLY A 259 13.55 40.38 22.05
C GLY A 259 13.86 39.03 22.72
N GLU A 260 12.88 38.12 22.71
CA GLU A 260 13.01 36.75 23.23
C GLU A 260 13.69 35.84 22.20
N ARG A 261 14.90 35.36 22.52
CA ARG A 261 15.62 34.36 21.73
C ARG A 261 15.42 32.98 22.35
N ARG A 262 14.89 32.03 21.57
CA ARG A 262 14.73 30.62 22.01
C ARG A 262 15.81 29.75 21.38
N VAL A 263 16.60 29.06 22.20
CA VAL A 263 17.67 28.16 21.77
C VAL A 263 17.32 26.74 22.22
N LEU A 264 17.44 25.76 21.34
CA LEU A 264 17.16 24.36 21.67
C LEU A 264 18.20 23.84 22.68
N ASN A 265 17.74 23.36 23.83
CA ASN A 265 18.58 22.71 24.82
C ASN A 265 18.78 21.24 24.41
N ILE A 266 19.96 20.92 23.90
CA ILE A 266 20.27 19.59 23.34
C ILE A 266 20.22 18.51 24.43
N VAL A 267 20.83 18.78 25.59
CA VAL A 267 20.97 17.81 26.69
C VAL A 267 19.61 17.43 27.28
N ASP A 268 18.79 18.43 27.65
CA ASP A 268 17.46 18.16 28.21
C ASP A 268 16.53 17.51 27.19
N THR A 269 16.65 17.90 25.91
CA THR A 269 15.87 17.31 24.82
C THR A 269 16.23 15.85 24.60
N GLU A 270 17.51 15.49 24.68
CA GLU A 270 17.99 14.11 24.58
C GLU A 270 17.52 13.28 25.77
N ALA A 271 17.67 13.78 27.00
CA ALA A 271 17.15 13.11 28.19
C ALA A 271 15.63 12.86 28.11
N ALA A 272 14.86 13.85 27.64
CA ALA A 272 13.42 13.70 27.44
C ALA A 272 13.08 12.65 26.36
N ARG A 273 13.88 12.54 25.30
CA ARG A 273 13.73 11.52 24.25
C ARG A 273 14.04 10.12 24.75
N ASP A 274 15.07 9.95 25.56
CA ASP A 274 15.41 8.65 26.16
C ASP A 274 14.29 8.16 27.06
N LYS A 275 13.71 9.07 27.88
CA LYS A 275 12.54 8.75 28.70
C LYS A 275 11.32 8.40 27.86
N LEU A 276 11.07 9.13 26.77
CA LEU A 276 10.00 8.79 25.83
C LEU A 276 10.19 7.38 25.23
N GLN A 277 11.41 7.04 24.81
CA GLN A 277 11.72 5.73 24.26
C GLN A 277 11.56 4.62 25.31
N LYS A 278 11.98 4.88 26.56
CA LYS A 278 11.76 3.99 27.71
C LYS A 278 10.26 3.74 27.93
N ILE A 279 9.41 4.78 27.89
CA ILE A 279 7.95 4.64 28.02
C ILE A 279 7.39 3.76 26.88
N LYS A 280 7.78 4.03 25.63
CA LYS A 280 7.33 3.27 24.46
C LYS A 280 7.71 1.78 24.57
N GLN A 281 8.95 1.48 24.94
CA GLN A 281 9.41 0.11 25.10
C GLN A 281 8.73 -0.60 26.28
N ALA A 282 8.54 0.09 27.40
CA ALA A 282 7.84 -0.46 28.55
C ALA A 282 6.40 -0.82 28.20
N PHE A 283 5.69 0.04 27.45
CA PHE A 283 4.34 -0.23 26.99
C PHE A 283 4.28 -1.43 26.03
N GLN A 284 5.20 -1.51 25.06
CA GLN A 284 5.29 -2.63 24.11
C GLN A 284 5.47 -3.98 24.79
N ASN A 285 6.23 -4.02 25.88
CA ASN A 285 6.41 -5.24 26.65
C ASN A 285 5.20 -5.50 27.55
N TRP A 286 4.70 -4.47 28.24
CA TRP A 286 3.61 -4.55 29.19
C TRP A 286 2.31 -5.03 28.56
N VAL A 287 1.97 -4.56 27.36
CA VAL A 287 0.69 -4.87 26.72
C VAL A 287 0.42 -6.38 26.60
N TRP A 288 1.49 -7.18 26.48
CA TRP A 288 1.44 -8.64 26.35
C TRP A 288 1.72 -9.43 27.64
N THR A 289 1.84 -8.78 28.80
CA THR A 289 2.18 -9.51 30.05
C THR A 289 1.00 -10.23 30.68
N ASP A 290 -0.21 -9.66 30.58
CA ASP A 290 -1.43 -10.27 31.11
C ASP A 290 -2.15 -11.10 30.02
N PRO A 291 -2.41 -12.41 30.25
CA PRO A 291 -3.07 -13.27 29.28
C PRO A 291 -4.44 -12.81 28.76
N ASP A 292 -5.32 -12.24 29.60
CA ASP A 292 -6.69 -11.84 29.23
C ASP A 292 -6.64 -10.59 28.37
N ARG A 293 -5.80 -9.62 28.76
CA ARG A 293 -5.49 -8.46 27.93
C ARG A 293 -4.88 -8.89 26.60
N THR A 294 -3.93 -9.83 26.63
CA THR A 294 -3.25 -10.33 25.44
C THR A 294 -4.22 -10.97 24.45
N ASP A 295 -5.04 -11.91 24.90
CA ASP A 295 -6.03 -12.59 24.05
C ASP A 295 -7.07 -11.61 23.52
N ARG A 296 -7.58 -10.69 24.36
CA ARG A 296 -8.54 -9.67 23.93
C ARG A 296 -7.95 -8.74 22.87
N LEU A 297 -6.75 -8.22 23.09
CA LEU A 297 -6.09 -7.29 22.17
C LEU A 297 -5.68 -7.99 20.87
N ALA A 298 -5.16 -9.22 20.94
CA ALA A 298 -4.88 -10.02 19.76
C ALA A 298 -6.17 -10.29 18.96
N ARG A 299 -7.30 -10.57 19.62
CA ARG A 299 -8.59 -10.74 18.94
C ARG A 299 -9.07 -9.46 18.26
N VAL A 300 -9.03 -8.33 18.96
CA VAL A 300 -9.37 -7.01 18.40
C VAL A 300 -8.52 -6.70 17.17
N TYR A 301 -7.22 -6.97 17.24
CA TYR A 301 -6.31 -6.76 16.12
C TYR A 301 -6.65 -7.67 14.92
N ASN A 302 -6.90 -8.95 15.19
CA ASN A 302 -7.25 -9.92 14.15
C ASN A 302 -8.57 -9.58 13.45
N ASP A 303 -9.61 -9.21 14.22
CA ASP A 303 -10.92 -8.87 13.67
C ASP A 303 -10.89 -7.56 12.86
N ARG A 304 -10.02 -6.60 13.23
CA ARG A 304 -9.93 -5.29 12.56
C ARG A 304 -8.96 -5.26 11.39
N PHE A 305 -7.80 -5.90 11.50
CA PHE A 305 -6.71 -5.82 10.50
C PHE A 305 -6.48 -7.14 9.77
N ASN A 306 -6.39 -8.28 10.48
CA ASN A 306 -6.23 -9.61 9.87
C ASN A 306 -7.58 -10.23 9.42
N ASN A 307 -8.35 -9.42 8.70
CA ASN A 307 -9.71 -9.74 8.27
C ASN A 307 -9.82 -9.80 6.73
N ILE A 308 -8.76 -9.45 6.00
CA ILE A 308 -8.81 -9.30 4.55
C ILE A 308 -8.33 -10.59 3.87
N ALA A 309 -9.26 -11.30 3.23
CA ALA A 309 -8.90 -12.38 2.30
C ALA A 309 -8.70 -11.80 0.87
N PRO A 310 -7.59 -12.13 0.18
CA PRO A 310 -7.30 -11.59 -1.14
C PRO A 310 -8.27 -12.13 -2.19
N ARG A 311 -8.87 -11.25 -2.98
CA ARG A 311 -9.72 -11.63 -4.11
C ARG A 311 -8.88 -12.10 -5.29
N ARG A 312 -9.24 -13.24 -5.88
CA ARG A 312 -8.65 -13.73 -7.14
C ARG A 312 -9.56 -13.37 -8.29
N PHE A 313 -9.05 -12.57 -9.22
CA PHE A 313 -9.78 -12.19 -10.42
C PHE A 313 -9.38 -13.11 -11.58
N ASP A 314 -10.37 -13.54 -12.37
CA ASP A 314 -10.15 -14.22 -13.64
C ASP A 314 -10.97 -13.54 -14.75
N GLY A 315 -10.29 -13.08 -15.79
CA GLY A 315 -10.91 -12.47 -16.96
C GLY A 315 -10.96 -13.38 -18.19
N SER A 316 -10.66 -14.67 -18.06
CA SER A 316 -10.60 -15.65 -19.16
C SER A 316 -11.88 -15.66 -20.03
N HIS A 317 -13.04 -15.45 -19.39
CA HIS A 317 -14.36 -15.39 -20.00
C HIS A 317 -14.61 -14.15 -20.89
N LEU A 318 -13.78 -13.10 -20.79
CA LEU A 318 -13.97 -11.87 -21.54
C LEU A 318 -13.74 -12.08 -23.04
N LYS A 319 -14.75 -11.67 -23.84
CA LYS A 319 -14.73 -11.76 -25.31
C LYS A 319 -14.38 -10.46 -26.03
N LEU A 320 -14.40 -9.32 -25.33
CA LEU A 320 -14.03 -7.99 -25.81
C LEU A 320 -14.63 -7.61 -27.18
N PRO A 321 -15.96 -7.49 -27.32
CA PRO A 321 -16.61 -7.17 -28.59
C PRO A 321 -16.15 -5.82 -29.15
N GLY A 322 -15.83 -5.79 -30.46
CA GLY A 322 -15.35 -4.58 -31.13
C GLY A 322 -13.84 -4.35 -31.01
N ALA A 323 -13.15 -5.15 -30.20
CA ALA A 323 -11.70 -5.22 -30.24
C ALA A 323 -11.24 -5.86 -31.57
N SER A 324 -10.15 -5.34 -32.12
CA SER A 324 -9.50 -5.85 -33.32
C SER A 324 -9.00 -7.27 -33.11
N GLY A 325 -9.38 -8.18 -34.01
CA GLY A 325 -8.92 -9.57 -33.98
C GLY A 325 -7.41 -9.73 -34.23
N ALA A 326 -6.72 -8.66 -34.63
CA ALA A 326 -5.27 -8.66 -34.79
C ALA A 326 -4.51 -8.70 -33.46
N PHE A 327 -5.17 -8.39 -32.33
CA PHE A 327 -4.56 -8.39 -31.01
C PHE A 327 -5.18 -9.46 -30.11
N VAL A 328 -4.34 -10.29 -29.51
CA VAL A 328 -4.75 -11.25 -28.47
C VAL A 328 -4.20 -10.77 -27.13
N LEU A 329 -5.10 -10.35 -26.23
CA LEU A 329 -4.70 -9.92 -24.89
C LEU A 329 -4.32 -11.10 -24.00
N TYR A 330 -3.27 -10.92 -23.22
CA TYR A 330 -2.74 -11.90 -22.26
C TYR A 330 -3.67 -12.07 -21.04
N GLY A 331 -3.49 -13.17 -20.31
CA GLY A 331 -4.29 -13.50 -19.13
C GLY A 331 -4.26 -12.42 -18.05
N HIS A 332 -3.09 -11.83 -17.76
CA HIS A 332 -2.97 -10.74 -16.78
C HIS A 332 -3.68 -9.46 -17.21
N GLN A 333 -3.72 -9.16 -18.51
CA GLN A 333 -4.47 -8.01 -19.04
C GLN A 333 -5.96 -8.23 -18.88
N LYS A 334 -6.47 -9.41 -19.26
CA LYS A 334 -7.88 -9.78 -19.06
C LYS A 334 -8.28 -9.75 -17.58
N ARG A 335 -7.41 -10.23 -16.69
CA ARG A 335 -7.60 -10.12 -15.24
C ARG A 335 -7.72 -8.67 -14.78
N GLY A 336 -6.82 -7.80 -15.22
CA GLY A 336 -6.88 -6.36 -14.91
C GLY A 336 -8.17 -5.69 -15.43
N ILE A 337 -8.60 -6.04 -16.65
CA ILE A 337 -9.87 -5.57 -17.23
C ILE A 337 -11.05 -6.04 -16.38
N TRP A 338 -11.11 -7.32 -16.04
CA TRP A 338 -12.19 -7.88 -15.22
C TRP A 338 -12.24 -7.26 -13.83
N ARG A 339 -11.08 -7.01 -13.22
CA ARG A 339 -11.01 -6.32 -11.93
C ARG A 339 -11.61 -4.92 -12.00
N ILE A 340 -11.28 -4.13 -13.03
CA ILE A 340 -11.87 -2.79 -13.21
C ILE A 340 -13.38 -2.90 -13.44
N ILE A 341 -13.83 -3.87 -14.24
CA ILE A 341 -15.27 -4.09 -14.48
C ILE A 341 -15.98 -4.49 -13.18
N SER A 342 -15.44 -5.42 -12.39
CA SER A 342 -16.10 -5.94 -11.20
C SER A 342 -16.00 -5.02 -9.99
N SER A 343 -14.81 -4.50 -9.70
CA SER A 343 -14.54 -3.68 -8.50
C SER A 343 -14.59 -2.17 -8.76
N GLY A 344 -14.50 -1.72 -10.01
CA GLY A 344 -14.41 -0.30 -10.33
C GLY A 344 -13.02 0.27 -10.07
N SER A 345 -12.93 1.13 -9.05
CA SER A 345 -11.70 1.83 -8.67
C SER A 345 -10.56 0.84 -8.39
N THR A 346 -9.49 0.93 -9.17
CA THR A 346 -8.41 -0.07 -9.20
C THR A 346 -7.05 0.60 -9.43
N TYR A 347 -6.00 0.10 -8.78
CA TYR A 347 -4.63 0.46 -9.11
C TYR A 347 -3.93 -0.66 -9.89
N LEU A 348 -3.70 -0.46 -11.18
CA LEU A 348 -2.88 -1.34 -12.03
C LEU A 348 -1.38 -1.09 -11.76
N ALA A 349 -0.86 -1.78 -10.74
CA ALA A 349 0.55 -1.83 -10.37
C ALA A 349 1.29 -2.88 -11.22
N HIS A 350 1.25 -2.72 -12.55
CA HIS A 350 1.83 -3.66 -13.50
C HIS A 350 3.19 -3.18 -13.98
N ALA A 351 4.18 -4.08 -13.97
CA ALA A 351 5.53 -3.83 -14.46
C ALA A 351 5.58 -3.10 -15.82
N VAL A 352 6.69 -2.41 -16.07
CA VAL A 352 6.91 -1.72 -17.35
C VAL A 352 6.88 -2.75 -18.49
N GLY A 353 6.12 -2.47 -19.55
CA GLY A 353 5.97 -3.38 -20.68
C GLY A 353 4.81 -4.39 -20.58
N ALA A 354 4.09 -4.46 -19.46
CA ALA A 354 2.96 -5.38 -19.27
C ALA A 354 1.70 -5.07 -20.14
N GLY A 355 1.74 -4.05 -21.01
CA GLY A 355 0.62 -3.69 -21.88
C GLY A 355 -0.51 -2.91 -21.20
N LYS A 356 -0.19 -2.06 -20.20
CA LYS A 356 -1.14 -1.25 -19.42
C LYS A 356 -2.12 -0.44 -20.28
N THR A 357 -1.63 0.20 -21.34
CA THR A 357 -2.43 1.07 -22.21
C THR A 357 -3.55 0.32 -22.91
N MET A 358 -3.29 -0.88 -23.44
CA MET A 358 -4.32 -1.75 -24.01
C MET A 358 -5.30 -2.26 -22.95
N THR A 359 -4.82 -2.60 -21.75
CA THR A 359 -5.68 -2.99 -20.61
C THR A 359 -6.65 -1.87 -20.26
N MET A 360 -6.19 -0.62 -20.16
CA MET A 360 -7.04 0.55 -19.88
C MET A 360 -8.05 0.81 -20.99
N ALA A 361 -7.63 0.77 -22.26
CA ALA A 361 -8.53 0.97 -23.40
C ALA A 361 -9.65 -0.09 -23.44
N ALA A 362 -9.31 -1.37 -23.26
CA ALA A 362 -10.30 -2.45 -23.18
C ALA A 362 -11.24 -2.31 -21.98
N ALA A 363 -10.72 -1.94 -20.81
CA ALA A 363 -11.56 -1.72 -19.63
C ALA A 363 -12.56 -0.58 -19.81
N ILE A 364 -12.16 0.52 -20.48
CA ILE A 364 -13.07 1.64 -20.78
C ILE A 364 -14.20 1.18 -21.71
N MET A 365 -13.85 0.52 -22.81
CA MET A 365 -14.83 0.08 -23.82
C MET A 365 -15.81 -0.95 -23.26
N GLU A 366 -15.32 -1.92 -22.50
CA GLU A 366 -16.18 -2.95 -21.88
C GLU A 366 -17.09 -2.37 -20.80
N GLN A 367 -16.59 -1.48 -19.94
CA GLN A 367 -17.46 -0.81 -18.96
C GLN A 367 -18.56 0.01 -19.65
N ARG A 368 -18.24 0.69 -20.76
CA ARG A 368 -19.24 1.44 -21.53
C ARG A 368 -20.27 0.52 -22.18
N ARG A 369 -19.83 -0.59 -22.78
CA ARG A 369 -20.72 -1.61 -23.37
C ARG A 369 -21.68 -2.19 -22.33
N LEU A 370 -21.20 -2.41 -21.11
CA LEU A 370 -21.98 -2.90 -19.98
C LEU A 370 -22.87 -1.82 -19.32
N GLY A 371 -22.74 -0.56 -19.73
CA GLY A 371 -23.49 0.55 -19.12
C GLY A 371 -23.00 0.96 -17.73
N LEU A 372 -21.79 0.55 -17.33
CA LEU A 372 -21.19 0.88 -16.04
C LEU A 372 -20.59 2.29 -16.00
N ILE A 373 -20.20 2.80 -17.17
CA ILE A 373 -19.73 4.18 -17.38
C ILE A 373 -20.32 4.72 -18.68
N ALA A 374 -20.47 6.04 -18.75
CA ALA A 374 -20.91 6.77 -19.92
C ALA A 374 -19.73 7.40 -20.68
N LYS A 375 -18.76 8.00 -19.97
CA LYS A 375 -17.66 8.75 -20.57
C LYS A 375 -16.42 8.77 -19.67
N ALA A 376 -15.38 8.07 -20.11
CA ALA A 376 -14.10 8.03 -19.43
C ALA A 376 -13.15 9.18 -19.83
N MET A 377 -12.32 9.62 -18.91
CA MET A 377 -11.17 10.50 -19.16
C MET A 377 -9.86 9.75 -18.88
N LEU A 378 -9.02 9.59 -19.90
CA LEU A 378 -7.70 8.98 -19.81
C LEU A 378 -6.62 10.07 -19.78
N VAL A 379 -5.89 10.15 -18.67
CA VAL A 379 -4.87 11.16 -18.38
C VAL A 379 -3.50 10.51 -18.54
N VAL A 380 -2.66 11.01 -19.45
CA VAL A 380 -1.36 10.41 -19.82
C VAL A 380 -0.22 11.43 -19.83
N PRO A 381 1.06 11.00 -19.75
CA PRO A 381 2.19 11.89 -19.96
C PRO A 381 2.17 12.52 -21.35
N GLY A 382 2.65 13.76 -21.48
CA GLY A 382 2.60 14.50 -22.76
C GLY A 382 3.29 13.79 -23.93
N HIS A 383 4.40 13.09 -23.67
CA HIS A 383 5.13 12.34 -24.69
C HIS A 383 4.44 11.01 -25.09
N CYS A 384 3.51 10.51 -24.27
CA CYS A 384 2.75 9.29 -24.53
C CYS A 384 1.40 9.53 -25.22
N LEU A 385 0.92 10.77 -25.34
CA LEU A 385 -0.42 11.10 -25.84
C LEU A 385 -0.74 10.47 -27.20
N ALA A 386 0.13 10.68 -28.20
CA ALA A 386 -0.06 10.13 -29.54
C ALA A 386 0.10 8.61 -29.58
N GLN A 387 0.90 8.03 -28.69
CA GLN A 387 1.02 6.58 -28.57
C GLN A 387 -0.27 5.97 -28.00
N ALA A 388 -0.77 6.53 -26.89
CA ALA A 388 -2.00 6.07 -26.24
C ALA A 388 -3.21 6.15 -27.18
N ALA A 389 -3.37 7.26 -27.93
CA ALA A 389 -4.46 7.41 -28.90
C ALA A 389 -4.38 6.38 -30.04
N ARG A 390 -3.18 6.14 -30.59
CA ARG A 390 -2.98 5.12 -31.64
C ARG A 390 -3.23 3.71 -31.14
N GLU A 391 -2.72 3.34 -29.96
CA GLU A 391 -2.94 2.01 -29.37
C GLU A 391 -4.42 1.78 -29.04
N PHE A 392 -5.13 2.82 -28.58
CA PHE A 392 -6.57 2.76 -28.33
C PHE A 392 -7.33 2.46 -29.64
N LEU A 393 -7.07 3.23 -30.71
CA LEU A 393 -7.75 3.06 -32.00
C LEU A 393 -7.31 1.79 -32.75
N ALA A 394 -6.08 1.33 -32.55
CA ALA A 394 -5.62 0.06 -33.10
C ALA A 394 -6.39 -1.12 -32.48
N LEU A 395 -6.65 -1.06 -31.17
CA LEU A 395 -7.45 -2.06 -30.48
C LEU A 395 -8.94 -1.89 -30.78
N TYR A 396 -9.49 -0.67 -30.79
CA TYR A 396 -10.90 -0.37 -31.08
C TYR A 396 -11.04 0.66 -32.22
N PRO A 397 -11.02 0.23 -33.49
CA PRO A 397 -11.07 1.13 -34.64
C PRO A 397 -12.32 2.00 -34.74
N ASN A 398 -13.44 1.55 -34.16
CA ASN A 398 -14.73 2.27 -34.19
C ASN A 398 -14.95 3.17 -32.95
N ALA A 399 -13.98 3.24 -32.03
CA ALA A 399 -14.12 4.07 -30.84
C ALA A 399 -14.05 5.56 -31.18
N ARG A 400 -14.97 6.34 -30.62
CA ARG A 400 -14.98 7.80 -30.75
C ARG A 400 -14.16 8.39 -29.63
N ILE A 401 -12.89 8.68 -29.89
CA ILE A 401 -12.00 9.32 -28.91
C ILE A 401 -11.83 10.81 -29.19
N LEU A 402 -11.68 11.60 -28.14
CA LEU A 402 -11.30 13.01 -28.22
C LEU A 402 -9.93 13.19 -27.59
N VAL A 403 -8.96 13.76 -28.32
CA VAL A 403 -7.57 13.91 -27.87
C VAL A 403 -7.23 15.39 -27.69
N ALA A 404 -6.56 15.74 -26.59
CA ALA A 404 -6.06 17.11 -26.38
C ALA A 404 -4.76 17.18 -25.57
N ASP A 405 -3.94 18.17 -25.90
CA ASP A 405 -2.75 18.57 -25.14
C ASP A 405 -2.91 19.98 -24.56
N GLU A 406 -1.86 20.49 -23.90
CA GLU A 406 -1.84 21.84 -23.31
C GLU A 406 -2.04 22.98 -24.32
N THR A 407 -1.74 22.77 -25.61
CA THR A 407 -1.91 23.79 -26.65
C THR A 407 -3.39 24.01 -27.00
N ASN A 408 -4.24 23.02 -26.73
CA ASN A 408 -5.69 23.14 -26.85
C ASN A 408 -6.33 23.94 -25.70
N PHE A 409 -5.57 24.30 -24.64
CA PHE A 409 -6.09 24.96 -23.43
C PHE A 409 -5.78 26.46 -23.32
N THR A 410 -5.50 27.16 -24.43
CA THR A 410 -5.60 28.63 -24.48
C THR A 410 -7.06 29.08 -24.33
N LYS A 411 -7.34 30.31 -23.85
CA LYS A 411 -8.70 30.73 -23.43
C LYS A 411 -9.80 30.38 -24.46
N ASP A 412 -9.62 30.75 -25.72
CA ASP A 412 -10.61 30.50 -26.80
C ASP A 412 -10.68 29.03 -27.25
N LYS A 413 -9.54 28.34 -27.29
CA LYS A 413 -9.47 26.92 -27.69
C LYS A 413 -10.02 26.00 -26.60
N ARG A 414 -9.80 26.35 -25.33
CA ARG A 414 -10.32 25.64 -24.16
C ARG A 414 -11.85 25.61 -24.17
N ALA A 415 -12.48 26.77 -24.36
CA ALA A 415 -13.94 26.86 -24.43
C ALA A 415 -14.51 25.99 -25.56
N ARG A 416 -13.87 25.99 -26.73
CA ARG A 416 -14.26 25.14 -27.87
C ARG A 416 -14.07 23.65 -27.58
N PHE A 417 -12.95 23.26 -27.00
CA PHE A 417 -12.66 21.88 -26.62
C PHE A 417 -13.70 21.35 -25.62
N LEU A 418 -13.92 22.09 -24.53
CA LEU A 418 -14.88 21.70 -23.49
C LEU A 418 -16.32 21.63 -24.04
N SER A 419 -16.71 22.56 -24.91
CA SER A 419 -18.03 22.55 -25.54
C SER A 419 -18.22 21.30 -26.42
N ARG A 420 -17.20 20.90 -27.18
CA ARG A 420 -17.22 19.66 -27.99
C ARG A 420 -17.21 18.40 -27.14
N ALA A 421 -16.45 18.41 -26.05
CA ALA A 421 -16.41 17.32 -25.10
C ALA A 421 -17.79 17.10 -24.43
N ALA A 422 -18.52 18.18 -24.15
CA ALA A 422 -19.86 18.14 -23.56
C ALA A 422 -20.97 17.75 -24.57
N THR A 423 -20.94 18.31 -25.79
CA THR A 423 -22.05 18.20 -26.75
C THR A 423 -22.13 16.88 -27.52
N ALA A 424 -21.02 16.14 -27.63
CA ALA A 424 -20.97 14.88 -28.37
C ALA A 424 -20.77 13.65 -27.46
N THR A 425 -21.21 12.48 -27.95
CA THR A 425 -21.05 11.19 -27.26
C THR A 425 -19.70 10.58 -27.61
N TRP A 426 -18.70 10.84 -26.77
CA TRP A 426 -17.37 10.25 -26.85
C TRP A 426 -17.28 8.96 -26.04
N ASP A 427 -16.53 7.98 -26.54
CA ASP A 427 -16.12 6.77 -25.81
C ASP A 427 -15.12 7.11 -24.70
N ALA A 428 -14.11 7.90 -25.06
CA ALA A 428 -13.05 8.31 -24.15
C ALA A 428 -12.49 9.69 -24.53
N ILE A 429 -12.05 10.45 -23.54
CA ILE A 429 -11.30 11.69 -23.73
C ILE A 429 -9.87 11.46 -23.25
N ILE A 430 -8.87 11.58 -24.13
CA ILE A 430 -7.46 11.38 -23.81
C ILE A 430 -6.76 12.74 -23.70
N ILE A 431 -6.19 13.04 -22.54
CA ILE A 431 -5.53 14.33 -22.26
C ILE A 431 -4.17 14.17 -21.58
N THR A 432 -3.34 15.21 -21.64
CA THR A 432 -2.05 15.22 -20.94
C THR A 432 -2.19 15.54 -19.44
N HIS A 433 -1.23 15.11 -18.62
CA HIS A 433 -1.13 15.49 -17.20
C HIS A 433 -1.16 17.02 -17.01
N SER A 434 -0.48 17.75 -17.89
CA SER A 434 -0.43 19.21 -17.88
C SER A 434 -1.75 19.86 -18.26
N ALA A 435 -2.53 19.25 -19.17
CA ALA A 435 -3.85 19.71 -19.58
C ALA A 435 -4.92 19.47 -18.50
N PHE A 436 -4.81 18.35 -17.76
CA PHE A 436 -5.77 17.95 -16.73
C PHE A 436 -6.04 19.04 -15.70
N ARG A 437 -4.99 19.78 -15.27
CA ARG A 437 -5.10 20.88 -14.28
C ARG A 437 -6.06 22.00 -14.69
N PHE A 438 -6.33 22.16 -15.98
CA PHE A 438 -7.15 23.26 -16.50
C PHE A 438 -8.64 22.96 -16.54
N ILE A 439 -9.03 21.71 -16.26
CA ILE A 439 -10.43 21.29 -16.14
C ILE A 439 -10.86 21.50 -14.69
N ALA A 440 -11.85 22.36 -14.44
CA ALA A 440 -12.29 22.69 -13.08
C ALA A 440 -13.40 21.75 -12.60
N VAL A 441 -13.53 21.61 -11.27
CA VAL A 441 -14.69 21.01 -10.59
C VAL A 441 -15.72 22.11 -10.32
N PRO A 442 -17.03 21.82 -10.28
CA PRO A 442 -18.03 22.82 -9.88
C PRO A 442 -17.68 23.47 -8.53
N SER A 443 -17.70 24.81 -8.48
CA SER A 443 -17.41 25.55 -7.25
C SER A 443 -18.40 25.21 -6.13
N SER A 444 -19.65 24.92 -6.47
CA SER A 444 -20.67 24.47 -5.52
C SER A 444 -20.29 23.16 -4.83
N PHE A 445 -19.60 22.24 -5.51
CA PHE A 445 -19.14 20.99 -4.90
C PHE A 445 -17.97 21.22 -3.95
N GLU A 446 -16.99 22.06 -4.33
CA GLU A 446 -15.90 22.42 -3.42
C GLU A 446 -16.43 23.12 -2.16
N GLN A 447 -17.43 24.00 -2.32
CA GLN A 447 -18.13 24.65 -1.21
C GLN A 447 -18.88 23.64 -0.34
N GLN A 448 -19.64 22.72 -0.94
CA GLN A 448 -20.36 21.68 -0.20
C GLN A 448 -19.40 20.77 0.56
N MET A 449 -18.29 20.34 -0.04
CA MET A 449 -17.31 19.49 0.63
C MET A 449 -16.72 20.17 1.87
N ILE A 450 -16.45 21.47 1.80
CA ILE A 450 -15.99 22.25 2.95
C ILE A 450 -17.10 22.42 3.99
N GLN A 451 -18.35 22.60 3.55
CA GLN A 451 -19.51 22.71 4.41
C GLN A 451 -19.80 21.41 5.17
N ASP A 452 -19.73 20.26 4.52
CA ASP A 452 -19.89 18.93 5.14
C ASP A 452 -18.81 18.70 6.21
N GLU A 453 -17.57 19.14 5.94
CA GLU A 453 -16.47 19.07 6.91
C GLU A 453 -16.68 20.02 8.11
N LEU A 454 -17.25 21.21 7.86
CA LEU A 454 -17.65 22.15 8.92
C LEU A 454 -18.77 21.57 9.80
N GLU A 455 -19.80 20.96 9.21
CA GLU A 455 -20.89 20.29 9.94
C GLU A 455 -20.37 19.13 10.79
N LEU A 456 -19.48 18.31 10.24
CA LEU A 456 -18.81 17.25 11.00
C LEU A 456 -18.09 17.81 12.23
N TYR A 457 -17.35 18.92 12.09
CA TYR A 457 -16.66 19.53 13.22
C TYR A 457 -17.62 20.17 14.24
N GLU A 458 -18.76 20.71 13.80
CA GLU A 458 -19.83 21.18 14.69
C GLU A 458 -20.44 20.02 15.49
N ASP A 459 -20.77 18.91 14.83
CA ASP A 459 -21.26 17.70 15.49
C ASP A 459 -20.25 17.15 16.50
N LEU A 460 -18.96 17.09 16.13
CA LEU A 460 -17.91 16.66 17.05
C LEU A 460 -17.81 17.57 18.26
N LEU A 461 -17.91 18.90 18.11
CA LEU A 461 -17.91 19.84 19.23
C LEU A 461 -19.04 19.56 20.23
N THR A 462 -20.22 19.11 19.77
CA THR A 462 -21.33 18.73 20.66
C THR A 462 -21.07 17.42 21.41
N LYS A 463 -20.35 16.47 20.79
CA LYS A 463 -20.03 15.15 21.36
C LYS A 463 -18.82 15.18 22.30
N VAL A 464 -17.90 16.12 22.11
CA VAL A 464 -16.72 16.28 22.97
C VAL A 464 -17.16 16.71 24.37
N ASP A 465 -16.65 16.00 25.38
CA ASP A 465 -16.86 16.31 26.79
C ASP A 465 -16.53 17.79 27.07
N SER A 466 -17.37 18.43 27.86
CA SER A 466 -17.18 19.82 28.28
C SER A 466 -15.89 20.05 29.07
N GLU A 467 -15.35 19.00 29.69
CA GLU A 467 -14.07 19.06 30.40
C GLU A 467 -12.85 19.03 29.45
N ASP A 468 -12.96 18.48 28.23
CA ASP A 468 -11.87 18.43 27.23
C ASP A 468 -11.72 19.75 26.45
N ARG A 469 -11.20 20.76 27.14
CA ARG A 469 -10.97 22.10 26.58
C ARG A 469 -9.93 22.13 25.45
N VAL A 470 -9.00 21.16 25.41
CA VAL A 470 -7.90 21.15 24.43
C VAL A 470 -8.42 20.72 23.07
N SER A 471 -9.20 19.64 23.02
CA SER A 471 -9.80 19.14 21.78
C SER A 471 -10.81 20.15 21.20
N ARG A 472 -11.61 20.80 22.07
CA ARG A 472 -12.55 21.86 21.65
C ARG A 472 -11.84 23.04 20.98
N LYS A 473 -10.78 23.57 21.59
CA LYS A 473 -10.00 24.68 21.02
C LYS A 473 -9.36 24.30 19.67
N ARG A 474 -8.96 23.04 19.49
CA ARG A 474 -8.42 22.54 18.23
C ARG A 474 -9.49 22.50 17.13
N LEU A 475 -10.68 21.97 17.44
CA LEU A 475 -11.83 21.95 16.54
C LEU A 475 -12.25 23.37 16.11
N GLU A 476 -12.33 24.31 17.05
CA GLU A 476 -12.63 25.72 16.75
C GLU A 476 -11.64 26.33 15.77
N ARG A 477 -10.34 26.06 15.92
CA ARG A 477 -9.31 26.55 15.01
C ARG A 477 -9.41 25.95 13.60
N LEU A 478 -9.69 24.64 13.50
CA LEU A 478 -9.87 23.98 12.21
C LEU A 478 -11.10 24.53 11.48
N LYS A 479 -12.18 24.77 12.22
CA LYS A 479 -13.40 25.40 11.73
C LYS A 479 -13.15 26.81 11.19
N GLU A 480 -12.37 27.63 11.90
CA GLU A 480 -11.98 28.97 11.43
C GLU A 480 -11.23 28.89 10.08
N GLY A 481 -10.26 27.99 9.96
CA GLY A 481 -9.50 27.83 8.71
C GLY A 481 -10.34 27.32 7.53
N LEU A 482 -11.32 26.44 7.77
CA LEU A 482 -12.27 26.02 6.74
C LEU A 482 -13.20 27.16 6.32
N ARG A 483 -13.63 28.03 7.26
CA ARG A 483 -14.42 29.23 6.95
C ARG A 483 -13.64 30.22 6.09
N GLU A 484 -12.39 30.49 6.41
CA GLU A 484 -11.51 31.34 5.58
C GLU A 484 -11.38 30.78 4.14
N ARG A 485 -11.25 29.45 4.02
CA ARG A 485 -11.17 28.78 2.71
C ARG A 485 -12.48 28.86 1.93
N LEU A 486 -13.62 28.73 2.63
CA LEU A 486 -14.95 28.88 2.04
C LEU A 486 -15.16 30.31 1.51
N GLU A 487 -14.76 31.32 2.28
CA GLU A 487 -14.81 32.72 1.87
C GLU A 487 -13.94 32.96 0.62
N ALA A 488 -12.72 32.41 0.57
CA ALA A 488 -11.86 32.54 -0.61
C ALA A 488 -12.48 31.95 -1.89
N LEU A 489 -13.25 30.86 -1.75
CA LEU A 489 -13.93 30.17 -2.86
C LEU A 489 -15.25 30.86 -3.31
N SER A 490 -15.74 31.86 -2.57
CA SER A 490 -16.92 32.64 -2.95
C SER A 490 -16.67 33.63 -4.09
N THR A 491 -15.39 33.85 -4.47
CA THR A 491 -15.01 34.72 -5.57
C THR A 491 -15.39 34.09 -6.92
N PRO A 492 -16.10 34.79 -7.83
CA PRO A 492 -16.49 34.24 -9.13
C PRO A 492 -15.26 33.84 -9.95
N LYS A 493 -15.16 32.56 -10.34
CA LYS A 493 -14.20 32.08 -11.34
C LYS A 493 -14.84 32.10 -12.73
N ASP A 494 -14.02 32.17 -13.78
CA ASP A 494 -14.43 32.18 -15.21
C ASP A 494 -15.59 31.21 -15.50
N ASP A 495 -16.55 31.67 -16.32
CA ASP A 495 -17.79 30.99 -16.74
C ASP A 495 -17.51 29.88 -17.77
N LEU A 496 -16.75 28.85 -17.37
CA LEU A 496 -16.29 27.76 -18.23
C LEU A 496 -16.83 26.42 -17.78
N LEU A 497 -17.10 25.56 -18.77
CA LEU A 497 -17.59 24.20 -18.53
C LEU A 497 -16.64 23.42 -17.61
N THR A 498 -17.22 22.88 -16.56
CA THR A 498 -16.59 22.05 -15.54
C THR A 498 -16.57 20.57 -15.96
N ILE A 499 -15.81 19.76 -15.21
CA ILE A 499 -15.80 18.29 -15.39
C ILE A 499 -17.21 17.68 -15.34
N SER A 500 -18.12 18.32 -14.60
CA SER A 500 -19.51 17.90 -14.50
C SER A 500 -20.27 18.03 -15.81
N GLU A 501 -20.14 19.19 -16.46
CA GLU A 501 -20.87 19.53 -17.68
C GLU A 501 -20.28 18.84 -18.91
N VAL A 502 -18.99 18.50 -18.88
CA VAL A 502 -18.39 17.59 -19.86
C VAL A 502 -19.01 16.18 -19.76
N GLY A 503 -19.56 15.81 -18.60
CA GLY A 503 -20.25 14.54 -18.38
C GLY A 503 -19.30 13.37 -18.17
N ILE A 504 -18.12 13.61 -17.60
CA ILE A 504 -17.17 12.54 -17.25
C ILE A 504 -17.61 11.86 -15.96
N ASP A 505 -17.56 10.53 -15.94
CA ASP A 505 -17.96 9.70 -14.81
C ASP A 505 -16.92 8.66 -14.39
N GLN A 506 -15.74 8.67 -15.01
CA GLN A 506 -14.56 7.91 -14.57
C GLN A 506 -13.26 8.59 -15.04
N ILE A 507 -12.26 8.66 -14.16
CA ILE A 507 -10.90 9.11 -14.48
C ILE A 507 -9.94 7.92 -14.46
N ILE A 508 -9.11 7.80 -15.48
CA ILE A 508 -8.02 6.84 -15.57
C ILE A 508 -6.72 7.61 -15.72
N VAL A 509 -5.72 7.33 -14.87
CA VAL A 509 -4.41 8.02 -14.90
C VAL A 509 -3.30 7.02 -15.17
N ASP A 510 -2.59 7.19 -16.27
CA ASP A 510 -1.34 6.47 -16.56
C ASP A 510 -0.14 7.17 -15.91
N GLU A 511 0.93 6.43 -15.63
CA GLU A 511 2.09 6.91 -14.87
C GLU A 511 1.68 7.68 -13.58
N ALA A 512 0.75 7.08 -12.83
CA ALA A 512 0.11 7.66 -11.65
C ALA A 512 1.08 8.04 -10.52
N GLN A 513 2.35 7.63 -10.58
CA GLN A 513 3.39 8.04 -9.63
C GLN A 513 3.52 9.56 -9.50
N GLU A 514 3.19 10.33 -10.54
CA GLU A 514 3.23 11.80 -10.48
C GLU A 514 2.13 12.42 -9.60
N PHE A 515 1.11 11.65 -9.20
CA PHE A 515 -0.08 12.12 -8.47
C PHE A 515 -0.16 11.63 -7.01
N ARG A 516 0.89 11.01 -6.47
CA ARG A 516 0.84 10.36 -5.14
C ARG A 516 1.25 11.24 -3.96
N LYS A 517 1.63 12.50 -4.20
CA LYS A 517 2.01 13.43 -3.13
C LYS A 517 0.82 14.26 -2.70
N LEU A 518 -0.12 13.68 -1.95
CA LEU A 518 -1.29 14.40 -1.43
C LEU A 518 -0.95 15.07 -0.10
N SER A 519 -1.50 16.27 0.15
CA SER A 519 -1.31 16.93 1.45
C SER A 519 -2.10 16.24 2.55
N PHE A 520 -1.49 16.11 3.73
CA PHE A 520 -2.15 15.58 4.93
C PHE A 520 -1.67 16.31 6.18
N ALA A 521 -2.54 16.35 7.19
CA ALA A 521 -2.18 16.89 8.49
C ALA A 521 -1.35 15.88 9.27
N THR A 522 -0.34 16.36 9.99
CA THR A 522 0.48 15.52 10.88
C THR A 522 1.10 16.36 11.98
N ASN A 523 1.19 15.81 13.19
CA ASN A 523 2.00 16.38 14.27
C ASN A 523 3.49 16.10 14.07
N MET A 524 3.85 15.21 13.14
CA MET A 524 5.23 14.83 12.79
C MET A 524 5.85 15.77 11.73
N ALA A 525 5.45 17.04 11.65
CA ALA A 525 5.94 17.97 10.63
C ALA A 525 7.47 18.21 10.67
N THR A 526 8.13 17.87 11.78
CA THR A 526 9.60 17.93 11.93
C THR A 526 10.32 16.65 11.50
N LEU A 527 9.58 15.59 11.16
CA LEU A 527 10.12 14.29 10.78
C LEU A 527 10.60 14.34 9.32
N LYS A 528 11.88 13.99 9.10
CA LYS A 528 12.49 14.04 7.78
C LYS A 528 12.10 12.80 6.97
N GLY A 529 11.86 12.97 5.67
CA GLY A 529 11.35 11.92 4.78
C GLY A 529 9.84 11.99 4.55
N ILE A 530 9.14 12.86 5.28
CA ILE A 530 7.72 13.17 5.08
C ILE A 530 7.58 14.65 4.77
N ASP A 531 7.03 14.93 3.60
CA ASP A 531 6.58 16.28 3.27
C ASP A 531 5.06 16.31 3.39
N PRO A 532 4.50 16.97 4.42
CA PRO A 532 3.05 17.12 4.56
C PRO A 532 2.46 18.03 3.48
N ASN A 533 3.30 18.84 2.79
CA ASN A 533 2.87 19.65 1.68
C ASN A 533 2.84 18.80 0.40
N GLY A 534 1.63 18.46 -0.02
CA GLY A 534 1.40 17.75 -1.26
C GLY A 534 1.60 18.62 -2.50
N SER A 535 1.65 17.96 -3.64
CA SER A 535 1.64 18.59 -4.96
C SER A 535 0.24 19.05 -5.34
N GLN A 536 0.15 20.20 -6.04
CA GLN A 536 -1.11 20.68 -6.59
C GLN A 536 -1.76 19.66 -7.55
N ARG A 537 -0.94 18.87 -8.27
CA ARG A 537 -1.42 17.81 -9.18
C ARG A 537 -2.19 16.72 -8.43
N ALA A 538 -1.64 16.22 -7.31
CA ALA A 538 -2.30 15.22 -6.49
C ALA A 538 -3.59 15.74 -5.86
N TRP A 539 -3.60 17.01 -5.42
CA TRP A 539 -4.79 17.65 -4.89
C TRP A 539 -5.90 17.77 -5.95
N ASP A 540 -5.55 18.20 -7.17
CA ASP A 540 -6.49 18.31 -8.28
C ASP A 540 -7.14 16.95 -8.64
N LEU A 541 -6.34 15.87 -8.67
CA LEU A 541 -6.86 14.52 -8.84
C LEU A 541 -7.76 14.09 -7.68
N TYR A 542 -7.40 14.41 -6.44
CA TYR A 542 -8.20 14.09 -5.26
C TYR A 542 -9.58 14.75 -5.31
N VAL A 543 -9.66 16.06 -5.57
CA VAL A 543 -10.95 16.77 -5.61
C VAL A 543 -11.82 16.26 -6.76
N LYS A 544 -11.24 16.04 -7.95
CA LYS A 544 -11.97 15.51 -9.11
C LYS A 544 -12.47 14.09 -8.91
N SER A 545 -11.65 13.22 -8.32
CA SER A 545 -12.07 11.85 -8.02
C SER A 545 -13.19 11.83 -6.98
N ARG A 546 -13.13 12.66 -5.93
CA ARG A 546 -14.24 12.81 -4.97
C ARG A 546 -15.52 13.31 -5.63
N PHE A 547 -15.43 14.27 -6.55
CA PHE A 547 -16.59 14.72 -7.30
C PHE A 547 -17.21 13.60 -8.13
N ILE A 548 -16.39 12.85 -8.88
CA ILE A 548 -16.89 11.74 -9.70
C ILE A 548 -17.45 10.62 -8.81
N GLU A 549 -16.88 10.38 -7.63
CA GLU A 549 -17.38 9.39 -6.68
C GLU A 549 -18.84 9.67 -6.29
N THR A 550 -19.27 10.94 -6.25
CA THR A 550 -20.68 11.28 -6.02
C THR A 550 -21.61 10.94 -7.20
N LYS A 551 -21.06 10.85 -8.42
CA LYS A 551 -21.80 10.50 -9.63
C LYS A 551 -21.79 9.00 -9.92
N ASN A 552 -20.65 8.35 -9.70
CA ASN A 552 -20.45 6.93 -9.94
C ASN A 552 -19.68 6.28 -8.78
N PRO A 553 -20.36 6.01 -7.65
CA PRO A 553 -19.73 5.47 -6.44
C PRO A 553 -18.96 4.17 -6.72
N GLY A 554 -17.75 4.07 -6.17
CA GLY A 554 -16.86 2.93 -6.32
C GLY A 554 -16.13 2.84 -7.66
N ARG A 555 -16.37 3.76 -8.61
CA ARG A 555 -15.83 3.69 -9.99
C ARG A 555 -15.12 4.95 -10.44
N ALA A 556 -14.88 5.91 -9.55
CA ALA A 556 -14.38 7.22 -9.94
C ALA A 556 -12.96 7.22 -10.51
N LEU A 557 -12.08 6.33 -10.03
CA LEU A 557 -10.64 6.45 -10.27
C LEU A 557 -9.94 5.11 -10.55
N VAL A 558 -9.26 5.04 -11.69
CA VAL A 558 -8.31 3.97 -12.01
C VAL A 558 -6.91 4.58 -12.12
N LEU A 559 -5.94 4.00 -11.43
CA LEU A 559 -4.53 4.39 -11.51
C LEU A 559 -3.74 3.31 -12.22
N ALA A 560 -2.72 3.67 -12.98
CA ALA A 560 -1.79 2.73 -13.59
C ALA A 560 -0.36 3.23 -13.42
N SER A 561 0.55 2.36 -12.97
CA SER A 561 1.97 2.69 -12.80
C SER A 561 2.83 1.43 -12.88
N GLY A 562 4.02 1.57 -13.47
CA GLY A 562 5.06 0.53 -13.39
C GLY A 562 5.78 0.47 -12.05
N THR A 563 5.76 1.57 -11.29
CA THR A 563 6.56 1.74 -10.07
C THR A 563 5.63 2.22 -8.95
N PRO A 564 4.75 1.34 -8.44
CA PRO A 564 3.60 1.74 -7.63
C PRO A 564 3.96 2.41 -6.32
N ILE A 565 5.16 2.16 -5.80
CA ILE A 565 5.80 2.80 -4.66
C ILE A 565 7.20 3.23 -5.12
N THR A 566 7.61 4.47 -4.89
CA THR A 566 8.95 4.92 -5.30
C THR A 566 9.91 5.16 -4.15
N ASN A 567 9.47 5.83 -3.07
CA ASN A 567 10.45 6.28 -2.08
C ASN A 567 9.94 6.55 -0.65
N THR A 568 8.65 6.82 -0.39
CA THR A 568 8.20 7.21 0.97
C THR A 568 6.87 6.59 1.40
N LEU A 569 6.77 6.33 2.70
CA LEU A 569 5.55 5.97 3.44
C LEU A 569 4.33 6.84 3.10
N GLY A 570 4.55 8.15 2.95
CA GLY A 570 3.49 9.09 2.62
C GLY A 570 2.83 8.81 1.26
N GLU A 571 3.55 8.20 0.31
CA GLU A 571 2.97 7.81 -0.99
C GLU A 571 1.95 6.67 -0.82
N MET A 572 2.26 5.66 0.01
CA MET A 572 1.34 4.54 0.24
C MET A 572 0.07 5.02 0.94
N PHE A 573 0.20 5.84 1.99
CA PHE A 573 -0.94 6.46 2.64
C PHE A 573 -1.76 7.32 1.67
N SER A 574 -1.11 8.11 0.82
CA SER A 574 -1.80 8.94 -0.19
C SER A 574 -2.59 8.11 -1.19
N VAL A 575 -2.02 7.00 -1.69
CA VAL A 575 -2.72 6.08 -2.59
C VAL A 575 -3.88 5.37 -1.89
N GLN A 576 -3.68 4.92 -0.64
CA GLN A 576 -4.77 4.34 0.17
C GLN A 576 -5.88 5.37 0.45
N ARG A 577 -5.55 6.65 0.63
CA ARG A 577 -6.53 7.72 0.78
C ARG A 577 -7.28 8.03 -0.53
N LEU A 578 -6.62 7.90 -1.68
CA LEU A 578 -7.25 8.07 -3.00
C LEU A 578 -8.24 6.94 -3.31
N LEU A 579 -7.86 5.68 -3.10
CA LEU A 579 -8.63 4.51 -3.55
C LEU A 579 -9.36 3.73 -2.43
N GLY A 580 -8.94 3.86 -1.18
CA GLY A 580 -9.38 3.02 -0.05
C GLY A 580 -9.78 3.81 1.20
N TYR A 581 -10.23 5.06 1.04
CA TYR A 581 -10.54 5.95 2.18
C TYR A 581 -11.57 5.36 3.15
N ALA A 582 -12.65 4.73 2.65
CA ALA A 582 -13.66 4.11 3.49
C ALA A 582 -13.07 2.99 4.38
N ALA A 583 -12.20 2.15 3.80
CA ALA A 583 -11.52 1.08 4.53
C ALA A 583 -10.52 1.62 5.57
N LEU A 584 -9.86 2.76 5.29
CA LEU A 584 -9.04 3.46 6.27
C LEU A 584 -9.89 4.02 7.43
N ALA A 585 -11.01 4.68 7.11
CA ALA A 585 -11.90 5.30 8.10
C ALA A 585 -12.52 4.25 9.05
N GLU A 586 -13.01 3.13 8.52
CA GLU A 586 -13.51 1.99 9.31
C GLU A 586 -12.46 1.47 10.32
N ARG A 587 -11.18 1.50 9.93
CA ARG A 587 -10.04 1.07 10.76
C ARG A 587 -9.49 2.18 11.65
N GLY A 588 -10.02 3.40 11.57
CA GLY A 588 -9.53 4.57 12.31
C GLY A 588 -8.14 5.04 11.85
N LEU A 589 -7.79 4.75 10.59
CA LEU A 589 -6.50 5.04 9.98
C LEU A 589 -6.60 6.12 8.88
N HIS A 590 -7.70 6.85 8.80
CA HIS A 590 -7.88 7.91 7.80
C HIS A 590 -7.00 9.14 8.06
N GLU A 591 -6.48 9.28 9.28
CA GLU A 591 -5.48 10.26 9.66
C GLU A 591 -4.06 9.68 9.59
N PHE A 592 -3.11 10.48 9.10
CA PHE A 592 -1.73 10.03 8.88
C PHE A 592 -1.06 9.58 10.18
N ASP A 593 -1.22 10.33 11.27
CA ASP A 593 -0.57 10.01 12.55
C ASP A 593 -1.08 8.68 13.14
N ALA A 594 -2.37 8.36 12.96
CA ALA A 594 -2.97 7.10 13.40
C ALA A 594 -2.50 5.92 12.54
N TRP A 595 -2.43 6.12 11.22
CA TRP A 595 -1.84 5.17 10.28
C TRP A 595 -0.37 4.89 10.61
N ALA A 596 0.42 5.95 10.80
CA ALA A 596 1.82 5.87 11.10
C ALA A 596 2.10 5.23 12.47
N SER A 597 1.28 5.48 13.49
CA SER A 597 1.43 4.82 14.80
C SER A 597 1.14 3.32 14.73
N THR A 598 0.38 2.87 13.74
CA THR A 598 0.03 1.45 13.54
C THR A 598 1.07 0.68 12.73
N PHE A 599 1.66 1.33 11.72
CA PHE A 599 2.53 0.66 10.75
C PHE A 599 3.97 1.19 10.70
N GLY A 600 4.24 2.40 11.18
CA GLY A 600 5.53 3.08 11.03
C GLY A 600 6.30 3.18 12.35
N ASP A 601 7.59 2.87 12.32
CA ASP A 601 8.55 3.01 13.41
C ASP A 601 9.52 4.14 13.15
N THR A 602 9.82 4.94 14.18
CA THR A 602 10.69 6.10 14.04
C THR A 602 11.97 5.93 14.84
N THR A 603 13.12 6.17 14.22
CA THR A 603 14.41 6.31 14.93
C THR A 603 14.85 7.77 14.89
N THR A 604 15.64 8.16 15.88
CA THR A 604 16.30 9.46 15.90
C THR A 604 17.79 9.22 15.78
N GLU A 605 18.39 9.80 14.75
CA GLU A 605 19.82 9.71 14.47
C GLU A 605 20.43 11.12 14.50
N LEU A 606 21.69 11.22 14.91
CA LEU A 606 22.44 12.46 14.82
C LEU A 606 22.86 12.68 13.36
N GLU A 607 22.32 13.71 12.72
CA GLU A 607 22.74 14.10 11.37
C GLU A 607 23.60 15.35 11.39
N ILE A 608 24.66 15.34 10.58
CA ILE A 608 25.39 16.57 10.28
C ILE A 608 24.57 17.39 9.29
N GLN A 609 24.30 18.64 9.65
CA GLN A 609 23.70 19.62 8.76
C GLN A 609 24.73 20.11 7.72
N PRO A 610 24.29 20.68 6.59
CA PRO A 610 25.20 21.33 5.64
C PRO A 610 26.12 22.39 6.27
N SER A 611 25.79 22.89 7.47
CA SER A 611 26.58 23.81 8.27
C SER A 611 27.61 23.14 9.19
N GLY A 612 27.86 21.83 9.06
CA GLY A 612 28.83 21.09 9.90
C GLY A 612 28.36 20.69 11.31
N LYS A 613 27.21 21.20 11.77
CA LYS A 613 26.69 20.92 13.13
C LYS A 613 25.83 19.66 13.17
N TYR A 614 26.04 18.81 14.17
CA TYR A 614 25.16 17.68 14.46
C TYR A 614 23.80 18.17 14.97
N LYS A 615 22.73 17.64 14.40
CA LYS A 615 21.36 17.83 14.84
C LYS A 615 20.68 16.47 14.93
N PRO A 616 20.05 16.13 16.05
CA PRO A 616 19.22 14.94 16.13
C PRO A 616 18.00 15.10 15.23
N VAL A 617 17.88 14.24 14.22
CA VAL A 617 16.77 14.20 13.28
C VAL A 617 16.04 12.87 13.41
N SER A 618 14.73 12.95 13.56
CA SER A 618 13.85 11.78 13.61
C SER A 618 13.35 11.45 12.20
N ARG A 619 13.30 10.15 11.87
CA ARG A 619 12.84 9.60 10.59
C ARG A 619 12.05 8.33 10.81
N PHE A 620 11.28 7.91 9.82
CA PHE A 620 10.80 6.54 9.77
C PHE A 620 11.94 5.60 9.41
N ALA A 621 12.08 4.53 10.19
CA ALA A 621 13.20 3.59 10.14
C ALA A 621 12.76 2.19 9.77
N SER A 622 11.55 1.79 10.16
CA SER A 622 11.00 0.50 9.76
C SER A 622 9.49 0.52 9.75
N PHE A 623 8.91 -0.39 8.99
CA PHE A 623 7.52 -0.75 8.99
C PHE A 623 7.33 -1.96 9.90
N VAL A 624 6.22 -1.98 10.61
CA VAL A 624 5.74 -3.13 11.39
C VAL A 624 4.33 -3.47 10.95
N ASN A 625 3.90 -4.70 11.23
CA ASN A 625 2.60 -5.21 10.81
C ASN A 625 2.39 -5.10 9.28
N VAL A 626 3.47 -5.36 8.52
CA VAL A 626 3.50 -5.16 7.07
C VAL A 626 2.46 -6.00 6.33
N PRO A 627 2.20 -7.29 6.66
CA PRO A 627 1.24 -8.09 5.91
C PRO A 627 -0.17 -7.47 5.90
N GLU A 628 -0.61 -6.88 7.01
CA GLU A 628 -1.91 -6.20 7.09
C GLU A 628 -1.94 -4.94 6.22
N LEU A 629 -0.86 -4.15 6.24
CA LEU A 629 -0.72 -2.95 5.41
C LEU A 629 -0.78 -3.30 3.91
N ILE A 630 -0.09 -4.37 3.51
CA ILE A 630 -0.05 -4.85 2.13
C ILE A 630 -1.38 -5.48 1.72
N ALA A 631 -2.05 -6.23 2.60
CA ALA A 631 -3.39 -6.75 2.32
C ALA A 631 -4.38 -5.61 2.05
N MET A 632 -4.32 -4.53 2.83
CA MET A 632 -5.12 -3.32 2.58
C MET A 632 -4.80 -2.69 1.23
N PHE A 633 -3.51 -2.57 0.86
CA PHE A 633 -3.12 -2.04 -0.45
C PHE A 633 -3.56 -2.94 -1.62
N ARG A 634 -3.36 -4.26 -1.52
CA ARG A 634 -3.72 -5.24 -2.55
C ARG A 634 -5.23 -5.42 -2.72
N SER A 635 -6.04 -4.97 -1.76
CA SER A 635 -7.50 -4.97 -1.90
C SER A 635 -7.98 -4.17 -3.12
N PHE A 636 -7.32 -3.06 -3.45
CA PHE A 636 -7.60 -2.24 -4.64
C PHE A 636 -6.49 -2.29 -5.70
N ALA A 637 -5.28 -2.76 -5.37
CA ALA A 637 -4.16 -2.84 -6.33
C ALA A 637 -4.02 -4.23 -6.99
N ASP A 638 -3.95 -4.26 -8.32
CA ASP A 638 -3.53 -5.43 -9.12
C ASP A 638 -2.04 -5.33 -9.37
N VAL A 639 -1.27 -6.24 -8.78
CA VAL A 639 0.19 -6.25 -8.85
C VAL A 639 0.62 -7.30 -9.86
N VAL A 640 1.46 -6.90 -10.81
CA VAL A 640 2.17 -7.80 -11.73
C VAL A 640 3.65 -7.43 -11.65
N MET A 641 4.43 -8.31 -11.03
CA MET A 641 5.87 -8.13 -10.90
C MET A 641 6.56 -8.50 -12.23
N PRO A 642 7.78 -8.00 -12.49
CA PRO A 642 8.55 -8.35 -13.69
C PRO A 642 8.78 -9.87 -13.84
N GLU A 643 8.88 -10.59 -12.73
CA GLU A 643 8.99 -12.06 -12.69
C GLU A 643 7.70 -12.74 -13.16
N ASP A 644 6.52 -12.30 -12.67
CA ASP A 644 5.22 -12.82 -13.11
C ASP A 644 4.99 -12.61 -14.61
N LEU A 645 5.52 -11.52 -15.18
CA LEU A 645 5.33 -11.20 -16.60
C LEU A 645 6.00 -12.23 -17.53
N ARG A 646 7.07 -12.89 -17.07
CA ARG A 646 7.80 -13.91 -17.84
C ARG A 646 6.95 -15.15 -18.13
N ASP A 647 5.93 -15.42 -17.30
CA ASP A 647 4.99 -16.52 -17.52
C ASP A 647 4.06 -16.26 -18.71
N TYR A 648 3.85 -14.99 -19.08
CA TYR A 648 2.90 -14.59 -20.12
C TYR A 648 3.59 -14.11 -21.40
N VAL A 649 4.79 -13.55 -21.30
CA VAL A 649 5.46 -12.84 -22.40
C VAL A 649 6.91 -13.28 -22.53
N LYS A 650 7.33 -13.58 -23.77
CA LYS A 650 8.76 -13.78 -24.07
C LYS A 650 9.51 -12.45 -23.95
N VAL A 651 10.37 -12.37 -22.95
CA VAL A 651 11.35 -11.29 -22.73
C VAL A 651 12.75 -11.91 -22.74
N PRO A 652 13.79 -11.15 -23.15
CA PRO A 652 15.15 -11.68 -23.14
C PRO A 652 15.65 -11.96 -21.71
N ASP A 653 16.49 -12.98 -21.59
CA ASP A 653 17.22 -13.27 -20.36
C ASP A 653 18.40 -12.31 -20.18
N ILE A 654 18.76 -12.03 -18.93
CA ILE A 654 20.00 -11.33 -18.65
C ILE A 654 21.11 -12.38 -18.68
N SER A 655 22.14 -12.19 -19.48
CA SER A 655 23.22 -13.18 -19.71
C SER A 655 23.81 -13.80 -18.44
N THR A 656 23.93 -13.01 -17.37
CA THR A 656 24.44 -13.44 -16.06
C THR A 656 23.36 -13.61 -14.99
N GLY A 657 22.08 -13.60 -15.38
CA GLY A 657 20.91 -13.61 -14.50
C GLY A 657 20.63 -12.30 -13.74
N ARG A 658 21.62 -11.42 -13.64
CA ARG A 658 21.55 -10.11 -12.95
C ARG A 658 22.48 -9.08 -13.58
N ARG A 659 22.31 -7.80 -13.22
CA ARG A 659 23.21 -6.71 -13.62
C ARG A 659 24.69 -7.07 -13.35
N GLN A 660 25.56 -6.77 -14.31
CA GLN A 660 27.01 -6.97 -14.19
C GLN A 660 27.66 -5.68 -13.69
N ILE A 661 28.23 -5.71 -12.48
CA ILE A 661 28.96 -4.55 -11.94
C ILE A 661 30.42 -4.63 -12.38
N LEU A 662 30.82 -3.76 -13.30
CA LEU A 662 32.20 -3.61 -13.74
C LEU A 662 32.88 -2.54 -12.92
N THR A 663 33.92 -2.92 -12.17
CA THR A 663 34.63 -2.02 -11.27
C THR A 663 35.96 -1.54 -11.85
N ALA A 664 36.13 -0.22 -11.98
CA ALA A 664 37.41 0.40 -12.28
C ALA A 664 38.27 0.52 -11.02
N LYS A 665 39.58 0.28 -11.15
CA LYS A 665 40.54 0.46 -10.05
C LYS A 665 40.76 1.97 -9.82
N PRO A 666 40.88 2.42 -8.57
CA PRO A 666 41.10 3.84 -8.29
C PRO A 666 42.53 4.20 -8.66
N THR A 667 42.67 5.23 -9.48
CA THR A 667 43.97 5.80 -9.85
C THR A 667 44.59 6.57 -8.68
N GLN A 668 45.89 6.84 -8.74
CA GLN A 668 46.55 7.66 -7.71
C GLN A 668 46.01 9.09 -7.68
N ALA A 669 45.68 9.68 -8.85
CA ALA A 669 45.10 11.00 -8.92
C ALA A 669 43.71 11.04 -8.26
N PHE A 670 42.88 10.00 -8.46
CA PHE A 670 41.58 9.90 -7.81
C PHE A 670 41.73 9.81 -6.28
N LYS A 671 42.65 8.98 -5.78
CA LYS A 671 42.95 8.90 -4.34
C LYS A 671 43.42 10.24 -3.77
N ASN A 672 44.27 10.97 -4.49
CA ASN A 672 44.72 12.30 -4.05
C ASN A 672 43.54 13.27 -3.97
N TYR A 673 42.61 13.22 -4.94
CA TYR A 673 41.40 14.03 -4.91
C TYR A 673 40.46 13.64 -3.75
N GLN A 674 40.40 12.37 -3.36
CA GLN A 674 39.65 11.95 -2.17
C GLN A 674 40.18 12.62 -0.89
N THR A 675 41.49 12.78 -0.75
CA THR A 675 42.09 13.53 0.37
C THR A 675 41.68 15.00 0.35
N ILE A 676 41.54 15.60 -0.84
CA ILE A 676 41.04 16.98 -0.99
C ILE A 676 39.56 17.05 -0.57
N LEU A 677 38.74 16.09 -0.98
CA LEU A 677 37.35 16.00 -0.55
C LEU A 677 37.24 15.84 0.97
N ASP A 678 38.08 15.01 1.58
CA ASP A 678 38.15 14.85 3.05
C ASP A 678 38.49 16.18 3.74
N ALA A 679 39.48 16.92 3.22
CA ALA A 679 39.82 18.24 3.74
C ALA A 679 38.66 19.24 3.61
N ARG A 680 37.93 19.22 2.48
CA ARG A 680 36.73 20.06 2.28
C ARG A 680 35.62 19.70 3.26
N ILE A 681 35.39 18.41 3.51
CA ILE A 681 34.43 17.93 4.51
C ILE A 681 34.82 18.43 5.91
N LYS A 682 36.10 18.26 6.28
CA LYS A 682 36.63 18.76 7.56
C LYS A 682 36.47 20.28 7.71
N ALA A 683 36.70 21.05 6.65
CA ALA A 683 36.51 22.49 6.66
C ALA A 683 35.03 22.89 6.83
N ILE A 684 34.10 22.14 6.23
CA ILE A 684 32.65 22.34 6.44
C ILE A 684 32.27 22.04 7.90
N GLU A 685 32.84 20.99 8.50
CA GLU A 685 32.62 20.65 9.91
C GLU A 685 33.19 21.70 10.89
N MET A 686 34.30 22.34 10.54
CA MET A 686 34.94 23.38 11.37
C MET A 686 34.27 24.75 11.25
N ARG A 687 33.30 24.92 10.34
CA ARG A 687 32.71 26.23 10.08
C ARG A 687 31.75 26.68 11.19
N GLU A 688 31.95 27.88 11.70
CA GLU A 688 31.01 28.54 12.59
C GLU A 688 30.03 29.44 11.82
N GLY A 689 28.78 29.00 11.67
CA GLY A 689 27.68 29.79 11.07
C GLY A 689 26.99 29.10 9.88
N PRO A 690 25.89 29.64 9.34
CA PRO A 690 25.23 29.12 8.14
C PRO A 690 26.08 29.40 6.89
N ALA A 691 26.05 28.47 5.93
CA ALA A 691 26.76 28.61 4.66
C ALA A 691 26.23 29.80 3.85
N GLN A 692 27.14 30.57 3.24
CA GLN A 692 26.83 31.68 2.36
C GLN A 692 26.85 31.25 0.88
N PRO A 693 26.19 31.98 -0.04
CA PRO A 693 26.28 31.71 -1.47
C PRO A 693 27.74 31.71 -1.95
N GLY A 694 28.19 30.59 -2.52
CA GLY A 694 29.57 30.40 -2.96
C GLY A 694 30.43 29.55 -2.01
N ASP A 695 29.97 29.34 -0.78
CA ASP A 695 30.61 28.39 0.13
C ASP A 695 30.39 26.95 -0.33
N ASP A 696 31.36 26.09 -0.01
CA ASP A 696 31.16 24.66 -0.09
C ASP A 696 30.13 24.18 0.94
N ILE A 697 29.23 23.32 0.46
CA ILE A 697 28.23 22.61 1.25
C ILE A 697 28.38 21.11 1.02
N LEU A 698 27.93 20.29 1.95
CA LEU A 698 28.10 18.83 1.82
C LEU A 698 27.56 18.27 0.49
N LEU A 699 26.42 18.79 0.01
CA LEU A 699 25.84 18.36 -1.26
C LEU A 699 26.73 18.69 -2.47
N SER A 700 27.47 19.82 -2.45
CA SER A 700 28.42 20.15 -3.51
C SER A 700 29.59 19.18 -3.51
N VAL A 701 30.12 18.84 -2.33
CA VAL A 701 31.22 17.88 -2.17
C VAL A 701 30.80 16.47 -2.63
N ILE A 702 29.60 16.00 -2.25
CA ILE A 702 29.07 14.71 -2.73
C ILE A 702 28.90 14.72 -4.25
N THR A 703 28.39 15.84 -4.80
CA THR A 703 28.22 15.99 -6.25
C THR A 703 29.58 15.94 -6.96
N ASP A 704 30.58 16.64 -6.46
CA ASP A 704 31.95 16.61 -7.00
C ASP A 704 32.57 15.21 -6.88
N GLY A 705 32.41 14.53 -5.76
CA GLY A 705 32.87 13.15 -5.57
C GLY A 705 32.25 12.17 -6.58
N ARG A 706 30.96 12.33 -6.91
CA ARG A 706 30.30 11.52 -7.96
C ARG A 706 30.81 11.85 -9.37
N HIS A 707 31.11 13.12 -9.65
CA HIS A 707 31.71 13.53 -10.92
C HIS A 707 33.14 12.97 -11.06
N ALA A 708 33.97 13.13 -10.03
CA ALA A 708 35.33 12.58 -9.97
C ALA A 708 35.37 11.06 -10.11
N ALA A 709 34.36 10.35 -9.59
CA ALA A 709 34.25 8.90 -9.72
C ALA A 709 34.02 8.44 -11.18
N ILE A 710 33.43 9.30 -12.03
CA ILE A 710 33.29 9.05 -13.46
C ILE A 710 34.59 9.36 -14.18
N ASP A 711 35.07 10.60 -14.02
CA ASP A 711 36.31 11.11 -14.62
C ASP A 711 36.75 12.37 -13.86
N LEU A 712 38.03 12.46 -13.50
CA LEU A 712 38.57 13.63 -12.79
C LEU A 712 38.45 14.92 -13.61
N ARG A 713 38.38 14.86 -14.94
CA ARG A 713 38.18 16.04 -15.79
C ARG A 713 36.86 16.77 -15.56
N LEU A 714 35.89 16.11 -14.91
CA LEU A 714 34.64 16.75 -14.49
C LEU A 714 34.81 17.64 -13.25
N VAL A 715 35.91 17.52 -12.51
CA VAL A 715 36.20 18.38 -11.35
C VAL A 715 37.44 19.25 -11.57
N ASP A 716 38.37 18.79 -12.41
CA ASP A 716 39.58 19.49 -12.79
C ASP A 716 39.83 19.30 -14.30
N ALA A 717 39.39 20.28 -15.10
CA ALA A 717 39.41 20.19 -16.57
C ALA A 717 40.82 20.10 -17.17
N ASP A 718 41.85 20.54 -16.42
CA ASP A 718 43.25 20.49 -16.85
C ASP A 718 43.90 19.13 -16.60
N ASN A 719 43.19 18.20 -15.93
CA ASN A 719 43.71 16.87 -15.65
C ASN A 719 43.79 16.00 -16.93
N ASP A 720 44.82 15.15 -17.01
CA ASP A 720 45.00 14.24 -18.12
C ASP A 720 43.96 13.09 -18.12
N ASN A 721 43.70 12.52 -19.30
CA ASN A 721 42.85 11.34 -19.42
C ASN A 721 43.50 10.13 -18.75
N GLU A 722 42.77 9.53 -17.81
CA GLU A 722 43.22 8.35 -17.06
C GLU A 722 42.82 7.05 -17.79
N PRO A 723 43.79 6.23 -18.27
CA PRO A 723 43.50 5.09 -19.15
C PRO A 723 42.53 4.06 -18.57
N ASP A 724 42.66 3.78 -17.27
CA ASP A 724 41.91 2.74 -16.56
C ASP A 724 40.68 3.28 -15.80
N ASN A 725 40.26 4.52 -16.09
CA ASN A 725 39.11 5.11 -15.41
C ASN A 725 37.77 4.49 -15.85
N LYS A 726 36.74 4.78 -15.07
CA LYS A 726 35.39 4.25 -15.26
C LYS A 726 34.79 4.58 -16.63
N LEU A 727 35.02 5.80 -17.11
CA LEU A 727 34.51 6.27 -18.40
C LEU A 727 35.14 5.49 -19.57
N ASN A 728 36.46 5.29 -19.56
CA ASN A 728 37.18 4.55 -20.59
C ASN A 728 36.85 3.04 -20.54
N LEU A 729 36.65 2.46 -19.35
CA LEU A 729 36.17 1.09 -19.20
C LEU A 729 34.79 0.89 -19.87
N LEU A 730 33.89 1.88 -19.74
CA LEU A 730 32.60 1.86 -20.44
C LEU A 730 32.79 1.89 -21.95
N VAL A 731 33.58 2.82 -22.47
CA VAL A 731 33.84 2.97 -23.91
C VAL A 731 34.44 1.68 -24.50
N GLN A 732 35.43 1.09 -23.83
CA GLN A 732 36.06 -0.16 -24.27
C GLN A 732 35.04 -1.32 -24.34
N ASN A 733 34.20 -1.47 -23.32
CA ASN A 733 33.18 -2.53 -23.31
C ASN A 733 32.08 -2.30 -24.37
N ALA A 734 31.64 -1.05 -24.51
CA ALA A 734 30.64 -0.66 -25.51
C ALA A 734 31.16 -0.88 -26.95
N PHE A 735 32.44 -0.59 -27.19
CA PHE A 735 33.12 -0.87 -28.46
C PHE A 735 33.27 -2.37 -28.72
N ARG A 736 33.67 -3.16 -27.71
CA ARG A 736 33.77 -4.62 -27.82
C ARG A 736 32.44 -5.24 -28.27
N ILE A 737 31.33 -4.86 -27.63
CA ILE A 737 29.99 -5.36 -27.99
C ILE A 737 29.59 -4.92 -29.39
N TRP A 738 29.95 -3.70 -29.81
CA TRP A 738 29.69 -3.21 -31.16
C TRP A 738 30.43 -4.03 -32.23
N GLN A 739 31.68 -4.44 -31.96
CA GLN A 739 32.44 -5.33 -32.84
C GLN A 739 31.84 -6.75 -32.89
N GLU A 740 31.56 -7.33 -31.72
CA GLU A 740 30.99 -8.69 -31.60
C GLU A 740 29.63 -8.81 -32.30
N THR A 741 28.82 -7.74 -32.26
CA THR A 741 27.46 -7.74 -32.82
C THR A 741 27.35 -7.16 -34.23
N ALA A 742 28.46 -6.74 -34.86
CA ALA A 742 28.45 -6.03 -36.14
C ALA A 742 27.73 -6.80 -37.27
N GLN A 743 27.77 -8.14 -37.23
CA GLN A 743 27.14 -9.02 -38.23
C GLN A 743 25.75 -9.54 -37.81
N SER A 744 25.22 -9.09 -36.67
CA SER A 744 23.89 -9.52 -36.21
C SER A 744 22.80 -8.99 -37.14
N THR A 745 21.98 -9.88 -37.69
CA THR A 745 20.87 -9.53 -38.59
C THR A 745 19.55 -9.52 -37.83
N TYR A 746 18.68 -8.58 -38.18
CA TYR A 746 17.38 -8.41 -37.54
C TYR A 746 16.26 -8.44 -38.58
N LEU A 747 15.10 -8.94 -38.17
CA LEU A 747 13.92 -9.05 -39.02
C LEU A 747 12.94 -7.90 -38.78
N ARG A 748 12.33 -7.41 -39.85
CA ARG A 748 11.17 -6.51 -39.81
C ARG A 748 9.92 -7.31 -39.47
N PRO A 749 8.83 -6.65 -39.04
CA PRO A 749 7.53 -7.32 -38.82
C PRO A 749 7.00 -8.08 -40.04
N ASP A 750 7.40 -7.69 -41.26
CA ASP A 750 7.04 -8.37 -42.52
C ASP A 750 7.92 -9.58 -42.85
N GLY A 751 8.79 -10.00 -41.92
CA GLY A 751 9.67 -11.16 -42.06
C GLY A 751 10.92 -10.92 -42.91
N LYS A 752 11.11 -9.72 -43.48
CA LYS A 752 12.32 -9.38 -44.24
C LYS A 752 13.43 -8.88 -43.32
N SER A 753 14.69 -9.13 -43.68
CA SER A 753 15.82 -8.54 -42.95
C SER A 753 15.89 -7.03 -43.13
N PHE A 754 16.32 -6.32 -42.09
CA PHE A 754 16.76 -4.94 -42.23
C PHE A 754 18.02 -4.86 -43.11
N ASP A 755 18.16 -3.76 -43.85
CA ASP A 755 19.30 -3.54 -44.75
C ASP A 755 20.63 -3.38 -43.98
N LEU A 756 20.59 -2.84 -42.76
CA LEU A 756 21.75 -2.63 -41.91
C LEU A 756 21.83 -3.69 -40.79
N PRO A 757 22.93 -4.48 -40.73
CA PRO A 757 23.22 -5.35 -39.61
C PRO A 757 23.74 -4.55 -38.41
N GLY A 758 23.91 -5.20 -37.26
CA GLY A 758 24.48 -4.59 -36.07
C GLY A 758 23.46 -4.34 -34.96
N ALA A 759 23.81 -4.76 -33.74
CA ALA A 759 23.01 -4.48 -32.55
C ALA A 759 23.13 -3.01 -32.12
N ALA A 760 22.11 -2.54 -31.40
CA ALA A 760 22.12 -1.24 -30.73
C ALA A 760 22.41 -1.37 -29.23
N GLN A 761 22.91 -0.30 -28.64
CA GLN A 761 23.27 -0.18 -27.23
C GLN A 761 22.74 1.15 -26.67
N MET A 762 22.29 1.12 -25.41
CA MET A 762 21.84 2.32 -24.69
C MET A 762 22.81 2.65 -23.55
N ILE A 763 23.22 3.92 -23.46
CA ILE A 763 24.09 4.41 -22.39
C ILE A 763 23.32 5.46 -21.59
N PHE A 764 23.06 5.14 -20.33
CA PHE A 764 22.40 6.04 -19.39
C PHE A 764 23.43 6.77 -18.53
N SER A 765 23.34 8.10 -18.53
CA SER A 765 24.13 8.96 -17.65
C SER A 765 23.35 10.21 -17.25
N ASP A 766 23.05 10.36 -15.95
CA ASP A 766 22.43 11.58 -15.41
C ASP A 766 23.48 12.66 -15.09
N LEU A 767 24.73 12.25 -14.85
CA LEU A 767 25.89 13.13 -14.65
C LEU A 767 26.70 13.32 -15.95
N GLY A 768 27.55 14.35 -15.99
CA GLY A 768 28.44 14.60 -17.13
C GLY A 768 27.75 14.89 -18.47
N THR A 769 26.51 15.39 -18.42
CA THR A 769 25.71 15.75 -19.62
C THR A 769 26.34 16.91 -20.40
N ILE A 770 25.87 17.17 -21.62
CA ILE A 770 26.39 18.24 -22.49
C ILE A 770 26.31 19.62 -21.81
N ASN A 771 25.26 19.88 -21.02
CA ASN A 771 25.10 21.17 -20.33
C ASN A 771 26.14 21.39 -19.23
N VAL A 772 26.72 20.32 -18.67
CA VAL A 772 27.71 20.39 -17.60
C VAL A 772 29.05 20.96 -18.11
N GLU A 773 29.33 20.83 -19.41
CA GLU A 773 30.52 21.41 -20.03
C GLU A 773 30.62 22.92 -19.83
N LYS A 774 29.47 23.62 -19.84
CA LYS A 774 29.42 25.08 -19.63
C LYS A 774 29.87 25.50 -18.23
N SER A 775 29.68 24.63 -17.23
CA SER A 775 30.03 24.92 -15.84
C SER A 775 31.32 24.26 -15.37
N ARG A 776 31.72 23.14 -15.98
CA ARG A 776 32.84 22.30 -15.54
C ARG A 776 33.91 22.04 -16.61
N GLY A 777 33.75 22.56 -17.83
CA GLY A 777 34.76 22.47 -18.89
C GLY A 777 34.87 21.12 -19.62
N PHE A 778 34.18 20.07 -19.15
CA PHE A 778 34.24 18.73 -19.73
C PHE A 778 32.86 18.06 -19.81
N SER A 779 32.63 17.24 -20.85
CA SER A 779 31.42 16.44 -21.04
C SER A 779 31.73 14.97 -21.31
N ALA A 780 31.21 14.09 -20.45
CA ALA A 780 31.34 12.64 -20.65
C ALA A 780 30.64 12.18 -21.93
N TYR A 781 29.53 12.83 -22.32
CA TYR A 781 28.78 12.50 -23.54
C TYR A 781 29.61 12.73 -24.80
N ARG A 782 30.27 13.89 -24.90
CA ARG A 782 31.15 14.21 -26.03
C ARG A 782 32.37 13.29 -26.04
N TRP A 783 32.97 13.05 -24.87
CA TRP A 783 34.11 12.13 -24.75
C TRP A 783 33.79 10.71 -25.23
N ILE A 784 32.65 10.13 -24.81
CA ILE A 784 32.21 8.81 -25.27
C ILE A 784 32.09 8.77 -26.79
N ARG A 785 31.44 9.78 -27.39
CA ARG A 785 31.31 9.86 -28.85
C ARG A 785 32.69 9.95 -29.52
N ASP A 786 33.53 10.88 -29.09
CA ASP A 786 34.79 11.19 -29.75
C ASP A 786 35.78 10.00 -29.65
N GLU A 787 35.82 9.31 -28.51
CA GLU A 787 36.66 8.13 -28.34
C GLU A 787 36.12 6.92 -29.11
N LEU A 788 34.80 6.68 -29.15
CA LEU A 788 34.21 5.64 -30.01
C LEU A 788 34.52 5.91 -31.50
N VAL A 789 34.46 7.17 -31.94
CA VAL A 789 34.82 7.57 -33.30
C VAL A 789 36.30 7.33 -33.57
N ARG A 790 37.18 7.67 -32.63
CA ARG A 790 38.61 7.39 -32.72
C ARG A 790 38.92 5.89 -32.80
N MET A 791 38.14 5.06 -32.11
CA MET A 791 38.25 3.59 -32.16
C MET A 791 37.66 2.99 -33.45
N GLY A 792 37.00 3.79 -34.30
CA GLY A 792 36.53 3.39 -35.63
C GLY A 792 35.00 3.27 -35.77
N VAL A 793 34.22 3.67 -34.78
CA VAL A 793 32.75 3.74 -34.90
C VAL A 793 32.36 4.96 -35.74
N PRO A 794 31.51 4.82 -36.78
CA PRO A 794 31.03 5.97 -37.53
C PRO A 794 30.25 6.94 -36.63
N ALA A 795 30.54 8.24 -36.71
CA ALA A 795 29.84 9.26 -35.92
C ALA A 795 28.31 9.26 -36.18
N SER A 796 27.89 8.86 -37.38
CA SER A 796 26.48 8.71 -37.75
C SER A 796 25.75 7.60 -36.99
N GLU A 797 26.47 6.69 -36.32
CA GLU A 797 25.86 5.62 -35.52
C GLU A 797 25.61 6.02 -34.06
N ILE A 798 25.99 7.24 -33.66
CA ILE A 798 25.91 7.72 -32.28
C ILE A 798 24.93 8.89 -32.20
N ALA A 799 23.96 8.83 -31.30
CA ALA A 799 22.98 9.89 -31.09
C ALA A 799 22.79 10.24 -29.60
N PHE A 800 22.62 11.53 -29.31
CA PHE A 800 22.26 12.03 -27.99
C PHE A 800 20.76 12.31 -27.92
N MET A 801 20.06 11.77 -26.92
CA MET A 801 18.61 11.96 -26.78
C MET A 801 18.21 13.43 -26.57
N GLN A 802 19.07 14.24 -25.93
CA GLN A 802 18.79 15.63 -25.59
C GLN A 802 18.69 16.56 -26.81
N ASP A 803 19.32 16.19 -27.92
CA ASP A 803 19.28 16.95 -29.17
C ASP A 803 17.88 16.87 -29.81
N TYR A 804 17.13 15.81 -29.50
CA TYR A 804 15.80 15.53 -30.05
C TYR A 804 14.71 15.98 -29.06
N LYS A 805 14.48 17.29 -28.95
CA LYS A 805 13.50 17.85 -27.99
C LYS A 805 12.04 17.59 -28.37
N LYS A 806 11.70 17.62 -29.67
CA LYS A 806 10.33 17.46 -30.19
C LYS A 806 9.93 15.98 -30.25
N THR A 807 8.67 15.68 -29.92
CA THR A 807 8.12 14.31 -29.92
C THR A 807 8.32 13.58 -31.25
N GLU A 808 8.13 14.25 -32.38
CA GLU A 808 8.30 13.70 -33.72
C GLU A 808 9.78 13.31 -34.00
N ALA A 809 10.72 14.18 -33.62
CA ALA A 809 12.16 13.92 -33.75
C ALA A 809 12.62 12.72 -32.91
N LYS A 810 12.05 12.55 -31.71
CA LYS A 810 12.29 11.37 -30.86
C LYS A 810 11.77 10.08 -31.51
N GLN A 811 10.59 10.11 -32.13
CA GLN A 811 10.04 8.95 -32.82
C GLN A 811 10.92 8.50 -34.00
N ARG A 812 11.45 9.46 -34.76
CA ARG A 812 12.41 9.19 -35.85
C ARG A 812 13.69 8.58 -35.31
N LEU A 813 14.29 9.16 -34.27
CA LEU A 813 15.47 8.59 -33.62
C LEU A 813 15.24 7.12 -33.20
N PHE A 814 14.07 6.79 -32.65
CA PHE A 814 13.75 5.40 -32.30
C PHE A 814 13.59 4.51 -33.54
N ALA A 815 13.09 5.04 -34.65
CA ALA A 815 13.06 4.34 -35.93
C ALA A 815 14.48 4.08 -36.47
N ASP A 816 15.36 5.09 -36.44
CA ASP A 816 16.76 4.98 -36.87
C ASP A 816 17.52 3.94 -36.02
N VAL A 817 17.25 3.87 -34.70
CA VAL A 817 17.78 2.82 -33.82
C VAL A 817 17.25 1.44 -34.23
N ARG A 818 15.94 1.29 -34.49
CA ARG A 818 15.36 0.03 -34.96
C ARG A 818 15.87 -0.39 -36.34
N ALA A 819 16.20 0.57 -37.20
CA ALA A 819 16.74 0.34 -38.54
C ALA A 819 18.23 -0.01 -38.53
N GLY A 820 18.96 0.29 -37.45
CA GLY A 820 20.39 0.03 -37.30
C GLY A 820 21.27 1.20 -37.75
N LYS A 821 20.68 2.34 -38.11
CA LYS A 821 21.42 3.56 -38.44
C LYS A 821 22.09 4.14 -37.20
N ILE A 822 21.40 4.10 -36.06
CA ILE A 822 21.95 4.44 -34.75
C ILE A 822 22.21 3.15 -33.98
N ARG A 823 23.46 2.94 -33.57
CA ARG A 823 23.89 1.80 -32.75
C ARG A 823 24.24 2.20 -31.32
N PHE A 824 24.44 3.48 -31.04
CA PHE A 824 24.63 4.02 -29.70
C PHE A 824 23.63 5.14 -29.41
N LEU A 825 22.76 4.94 -28.43
CA LEU A 825 21.85 5.97 -27.95
C LEU A 825 22.21 6.36 -26.51
N ILE A 826 22.55 7.64 -26.32
CA ILE A 826 23.05 8.16 -25.04
C ILE A 826 22.05 9.18 -24.48
N GLY A 827 21.71 9.08 -23.19
CA GLY A 827 20.78 10.01 -22.56
C GLY A 827 20.60 9.81 -21.06
N SER A 828 19.74 10.64 -20.47
CA SER A 828 19.45 10.63 -19.02
C SER A 828 18.19 9.83 -18.69
N SER A 829 18.00 9.50 -17.42
CA SER A 829 16.79 8.87 -16.87
C SER A 829 15.53 9.63 -17.26
N ASP A 830 15.52 10.95 -17.17
CA ASP A 830 14.33 11.75 -17.45
C ASP A 830 13.97 11.80 -18.93
N THR A 831 14.98 11.67 -19.82
CA THR A 831 14.79 11.82 -21.26
C THR A 831 14.56 10.48 -21.97
N MET A 832 15.17 9.40 -21.48
CA MET A 832 15.09 8.06 -22.06
C MET A 832 14.35 7.04 -21.17
N GLY A 833 14.10 7.36 -19.90
CA GLY A 833 13.49 6.44 -18.94
C GLY A 833 11.99 6.21 -19.15
N THR A 834 11.27 7.10 -19.86
CA THR A 834 9.83 6.99 -20.16
C THR A 834 9.55 7.06 -21.67
N GLY A 835 8.54 6.33 -22.17
CA GLY A 835 8.02 6.50 -23.55
C GLY A 835 8.89 6.06 -24.74
N VAL A 836 10.06 5.43 -24.54
CA VAL A 836 10.93 4.96 -25.65
C VAL A 836 10.58 3.55 -26.11
N ASN A 837 10.37 3.36 -27.42
CA ASN A 837 10.11 2.07 -28.09
C ASN A 837 11.24 1.75 -29.09
N ALA A 838 12.41 1.31 -28.59
CA ALA A 838 13.61 1.08 -29.40
C ALA A 838 14.26 -0.31 -29.15
N GLN A 839 13.53 -1.23 -28.51
CA GLN A 839 14.04 -2.50 -27.97
C GLN A 839 14.42 -3.56 -29.00
N LEU A 840 13.95 -3.45 -30.24
CA LEU A 840 13.98 -4.53 -31.24
C LEU A 840 15.36 -5.20 -31.42
N ARG A 841 16.44 -4.39 -31.41
CA ARG A 841 17.83 -4.85 -31.60
C ARG A 841 18.78 -4.47 -30.47
N LEU A 842 18.26 -4.10 -29.29
CA LEU A 842 19.09 -3.71 -28.15
C LEU A 842 19.77 -4.95 -27.55
N LYS A 843 21.11 -4.99 -27.61
CA LYS A 843 21.91 -6.07 -27.00
C LYS A 843 22.43 -5.70 -25.60
N ALA A 844 22.81 -4.45 -25.39
CA ALA A 844 23.41 -4.01 -24.14
C ALA A 844 22.86 -2.68 -23.63
N LEU A 845 22.77 -2.57 -22.30
CA LEU A 845 22.40 -1.36 -21.58
C LEU A 845 23.50 -1.04 -20.56
N HIS A 846 23.97 0.20 -20.56
CA HIS A 846 25.08 0.67 -19.73
C HIS A 846 24.59 1.76 -18.76
N HIS A 847 24.78 1.55 -17.47
CA HIS A 847 24.63 2.59 -16.45
C HIS A 847 26.00 3.19 -16.15
N LEU A 848 26.28 4.36 -16.72
CA LEU A 848 27.50 5.09 -16.40
C LEU A 848 27.44 5.61 -14.96
N ASP A 849 26.29 6.08 -14.50
CA ASP A 849 26.12 6.58 -13.13
C ASP A 849 24.93 5.93 -12.43
N VAL A 850 25.00 5.95 -11.09
CA VAL A 850 23.98 5.38 -10.22
C VAL A 850 22.89 6.43 -9.98
N PRO A 851 21.64 6.20 -10.41
CA PRO A 851 20.53 7.10 -10.10
C PRO A 851 20.17 6.99 -8.61
N TRP A 852 19.45 7.97 -8.07
CA TRP A 852 19.05 7.98 -6.65
C TRP A 852 17.86 7.06 -6.35
N LEU A 853 17.03 6.78 -7.37
CA LEU A 853 15.78 6.06 -7.22
C LEU A 853 15.87 4.67 -7.87
N PRO A 854 15.49 3.59 -7.17
CA PRO A 854 15.37 2.26 -7.75
C PRO A 854 14.41 2.21 -8.94
N SER A 855 13.33 3.00 -8.88
CA SER A 855 12.35 3.12 -9.96
C SER A 855 12.95 3.63 -11.27
N GLN A 856 13.95 4.52 -11.20
CA GLN A 856 14.69 4.96 -12.39
C GLN A 856 15.49 3.81 -13.00
N ILE A 857 16.11 2.97 -12.17
CA ILE A 857 16.83 1.77 -12.63
C ILE A 857 15.87 0.82 -13.34
N GLU A 858 14.74 0.49 -12.70
CA GLU A 858 13.73 -0.40 -13.29
C GLU A 858 13.18 0.16 -14.61
N GLN A 859 12.91 1.47 -14.68
CA GLN A 859 12.49 2.13 -15.91
C GLN A 859 13.55 2.09 -17.02
N ARG A 860 14.83 2.23 -16.67
CA ARG A 860 15.96 2.11 -17.61
C ARG A 860 16.07 0.65 -18.11
N GLU A 861 16.15 -0.32 -17.20
CA GLU A 861 16.30 -1.75 -17.52
C GLU A 861 15.08 -2.31 -18.28
N GLY A 862 13.88 -1.81 -17.99
CA GLY A 862 12.65 -2.11 -18.74
C GLY A 862 12.65 -1.62 -20.19
N ARG A 863 13.68 -0.89 -20.65
CA ARG A 863 13.88 -0.54 -22.07
C ARG A 863 14.53 -1.66 -22.87
N ILE A 864 15.31 -2.52 -22.22
CA ILE A 864 16.00 -3.64 -22.88
C ILE A 864 15.35 -4.98 -22.58
N VAL A 865 14.96 -5.24 -21.31
CA VAL A 865 14.23 -6.45 -20.90
C VAL A 865 12.76 -6.25 -21.21
N ARG A 866 12.42 -6.34 -22.49
CA ARG A 866 11.08 -6.02 -22.98
C ARG A 866 10.69 -6.88 -24.17
N GLN A 867 9.39 -7.12 -24.30
CA GLN A 867 8.81 -7.78 -25.47
C GLN A 867 9.19 -7.07 -26.78
N GLY A 868 9.45 -7.87 -27.80
CA GLY A 868 9.80 -7.41 -29.15
C GLY A 868 11.31 -7.25 -29.38
N ASN A 869 12.14 -7.45 -28.36
CA ASN A 869 13.58 -7.64 -28.54
C ASN A 869 13.84 -9.00 -29.21
N GLN A 870 14.69 -9.03 -30.25
CA GLN A 870 15.00 -10.25 -31.01
C GLN A 870 16.18 -11.04 -30.45
N HIS A 871 16.87 -10.52 -29.44
CA HIS A 871 17.88 -11.29 -28.72
C HIS A 871 17.22 -12.22 -27.70
N ASP A 872 17.73 -13.45 -27.57
CA ASP A 872 17.34 -14.33 -26.47
C ASP A 872 18.00 -13.91 -25.15
N GLU A 873 19.22 -13.37 -25.21
CA GLU A 873 19.97 -12.87 -24.05
C GLU A 873 20.46 -11.43 -24.27
N VAL A 874 20.35 -10.59 -23.24
CA VAL A 874 20.80 -9.20 -23.20
C VAL A 874 21.77 -8.96 -22.04
N ASP A 875 22.59 -7.93 -22.16
CA ASP A 875 23.61 -7.58 -21.17
C ASP A 875 23.27 -6.25 -20.50
N ILE A 876 23.30 -6.22 -19.17
CA ILE A 876 23.10 -5.00 -18.37
C ILE A 876 24.37 -4.75 -17.57
N PHE A 877 25.04 -3.64 -17.86
CA PHE A 877 26.29 -3.25 -17.21
C PHE A 877 26.08 -2.05 -16.31
N ALA A 878 26.58 -2.14 -15.08
CA ALA A 878 26.70 -1.05 -14.15
C ALA A 878 28.17 -0.77 -13.90
N TYR A 879 28.61 0.48 -14.11
CA TYR A 879 30.00 0.85 -13.91
C TYR A 879 30.17 1.50 -12.54
N ALA A 880 31.24 1.14 -11.83
CA ALA A 880 31.57 1.71 -10.54
C ALA A 880 33.08 1.89 -10.37
N THR A 881 33.51 2.91 -9.64
CA THR A 881 34.91 3.06 -9.22
C THR A 881 35.08 2.49 -7.82
N GLN A 882 36.07 1.60 -7.61
CA GLN A 882 36.30 1.03 -6.28
C GLN A 882 36.71 2.11 -5.29
N GLY A 883 36.19 2.04 -4.06
CA GLY A 883 36.44 3.07 -3.05
C GLY A 883 35.78 4.41 -3.38
N SER A 884 34.79 4.46 -4.29
CA SER A 884 33.97 5.66 -4.55
C SER A 884 32.54 5.51 -4.00
N LEU A 885 31.74 6.57 -4.10
CA LEU A 885 30.32 6.59 -3.71
C LEU A 885 29.43 5.62 -4.51
N ASP A 886 29.88 5.18 -5.69
CA ASP A 886 29.08 4.34 -6.59
C ASP A 886 28.66 3.00 -5.96
N ALA A 887 29.59 2.32 -5.28
CA ALA A 887 29.35 0.98 -4.73
C ALA A 887 28.26 1.00 -3.65
N SER A 888 28.36 1.95 -2.73
CA SER A 888 27.40 2.12 -1.65
C SER A 888 26.03 2.60 -2.18
N MET A 889 26.00 3.41 -3.24
CA MET A 889 24.75 3.79 -3.91
C MET A 889 24.06 2.60 -4.58
N TRP A 890 24.80 1.74 -5.29
CA TRP A 890 24.25 0.52 -5.87
C TRP A 890 23.68 -0.42 -4.81
N GLN A 891 24.40 -0.61 -3.69
CA GLN A 891 23.94 -1.41 -2.57
C GLN A 891 22.66 -0.84 -1.93
N ASN A 892 22.58 0.48 -1.75
CA ASN A 892 21.38 1.14 -1.24
C ASN A 892 20.18 0.96 -2.16
N ASN A 893 20.37 1.15 -3.48
CA ASN A 893 19.31 0.94 -4.45
C ASN A 893 18.83 -0.51 -4.49
N GLU A 894 19.74 -1.48 -4.38
CA GLU A 894 19.38 -2.89 -4.31
C GLU A 894 18.57 -3.22 -3.05
N ARG A 895 18.99 -2.69 -1.89
CA ARG A 895 18.23 -2.82 -0.63
C ARG A 895 16.82 -2.24 -0.75
N LYS A 896 16.68 -1.04 -1.33
CA LYS A 896 15.37 -0.41 -1.57
C LYS A 896 14.51 -1.20 -2.56
N ALA A 897 15.08 -1.68 -3.66
CA ALA A 897 14.35 -2.51 -4.62
C ALA A 897 13.84 -3.80 -3.95
N ARG A 898 14.65 -4.42 -3.09
CA ARG A 898 14.27 -5.60 -2.31
C ARG A 898 13.15 -5.28 -1.31
N PHE A 899 13.20 -4.13 -0.65
CA PHE A 899 12.13 -3.64 0.21
C PHE A 899 10.81 -3.50 -0.57
N ILE A 900 10.84 -2.87 -1.75
CA ILE A 900 9.65 -2.67 -2.59
C ILE A 900 9.10 -4.01 -3.08
N ALA A 901 9.96 -4.91 -3.53
CA ALA A 901 9.57 -6.24 -3.99
C ALA A 901 8.96 -7.08 -2.86
N ALA A 902 9.56 -7.06 -1.67
CA ALA A 902 9.03 -7.73 -0.49
C ALA A 902 7.67 -7.17 -0.05
N ALA A 903 7.52 -5.84 -0.07
CA ALA A 903 6.24 -5.20 0.20
C ALA A 903 5.17 -5.59 -0.83
N LEU A 904 5.54 -5.74 -2.11
CA LEU A 904 4.59 -6.04 -3.19
C LEU A 904 4.44 -7.54 -3.50
N SER A 905 5.23 -8.43 -2.91
CA SER A 905 5.12 -9.88 -3.14
C SER A 905 3.86 -10.48 -2.49
N GLY A 906 3.37 -9.85 -1.41
CA GLY A 906 2.29 -10.41 -0.59
C GLY A 906 2.75 -11.53 0.34
N ASP A 907 4.07 -11.67 0.57
CA ASP A 907 4.63 -12.61 1.53
C ASP A 907 4.27 -12.20 2.97
N SER A 908 3.46 -13.02 3.64
CA SER A 908 3.00 -12.78 5.00
C SER A 908 4.06 -13.06 6.07
N SER A 909 5.20 -13.66 5.73
CA SER A 909 6.27 -13.96 6.67
C SER A 909 7.06 -12.71 7.10
N ILE A 910 7.03 -11.65 6.28
CA ILE A 910 7.80 -10.43 6.50
C ILE A 910 6.96 -9.46 7.35
N ARG A 911 7.05 -9.57 8.68
CA ARG A 911 6.31 -8.71 9.63
C ARG A 911 6.92 -7.31 9.81
N ARG A 912 8.25 -7.20 9.69
CA ARG A 912 9.02 -5.96 9.83
C ARG A 912 9.87 -5.73 8.58
N LEU A 913 9.88 -4.50 8.08
CA LEU A 913 10.68 -4.10 6.93
C LEU A 913 11.36 -2.77 7.22
N GLU A 914 12.68 -2.70 7.12
CA GLU A 914 13.41 -1.46 7.37
C GLU A 914 13.20 -0.47 6.21
N ASP A 915 12.72 0.73 6.55
CA ASP A 915 12.57 1.85 5.61
C ASP A 915 13.89 2.62 5.56
N LEU A 916 14.51 2.65 4.39
CA LEU A 916 15.73 3.40 4.15
C LEU A 916 15.39 4.75 3.50
N CYS A 917 14.74 5.62 4.26
CA CYS A 917 14.65 7.03 3.89
C CYS A 917 16.04 7.68 4.06
N GLU A 918 16.68 8.02 2.93
CA GLU A 918 17.90 8.83 2.90
C GLU A 918 17.62 10.22 3.49
N GLY A 919 18.16 10.49 4.67
CA GLY A 919 18.56 11.84 5.00
C GLY A 919 20.06 12.01 4.92
N ALA A 920 20.49 13.26 4.91
CA ALA A 920 21.87 13.72 4.82
C ALA A 920 22.87 12.95 5.71
N ALA A 921 22.46 12.38 6.87
CA ALA A 921 23.35 11.54 7.68
C ALA A 921 23.85 10.26 7.00
N ASN A 922 23.02 9.52 6.27
CA ASN A 922 23.49 8.28 5.65
C ASN A 922 24.45 8.63 4.48
N GLN A 923 24.14 9.71 3.75
CA GLN A 923 25.00 10.26 2.70
C GLN A 923 26.32 10.81 3.26
N PHE A 924 26.31 11.41 4.46
CA PHE A 924 27.50 11.89 5.16
C PHE A 924 28.34 10.74 5.72
N ALA A 925 27.72 9.79 6.42
CA ALA A 925 28.40 8.59 6.92
C ALA A 925 29.04 7.82 5.77
N MET A 926 28.36 7.74 4.62
CA MET A 926 28.93 7.17 3.39
C MET A 926 30.10 8.01 2.86
N ALA A 927 29.98 9.34 2.77
CA ALA A 927 31.06 10.21 2.32
C ALA A 927 32.31 10.15 3.23
N LYS A 928 32.12 10.08 4.56
CA LYS A 928 33.19 9.96 5.55
C LYS A 928 33.80 8.55 5.58
N ALA A 929 32.97 7.49 5.56
CA ALA A 929 33.44 6.10 5.53
C ALA A 929 34.28 5.77 4.29
N ILE A 930 33.95 6.40 3.16
CA ILE A 930 34.67 6.22 1.91
C ILE A 930 35.99 7.02 1.91
N ALA A 931 36.03 8.17 2.58
CA ALA A 931 37.27 8.91 2.79
C ALA A 931 38.22 8.21 3.78
N SER A 932 37.70 7.45 4.76
CA SER A 932 38.49 6.80 5.81
C SER A 932 38.82 5.31 5.59
N GLY A 933 38.04 4.57 4.81
CA GLY A 933 38.33 3.16 4.46
C GLY A 933 38.13 2.13 5.58
N ASP A 934 37.21 2.38 6.52
CA ASP A 934 37.10 1.62 7.78
C ASP A 934 36.36 0.25 7.67
N GLU A 935 37.05 -0.84 8.01
CA GLU A 935 36.55 -2.23 7.99
C GLU A 935 35.47 -2.52 9.04
N ARG A 936 35.33 -1.69 10.08
CA ARG A 936 34.36 -1.87 11.19
C ARG A 936 32.89 -1.85 10.74
N LEU A 937 32.60 -1.24 9.58
CA LEU A 937 31.25 -1.21 9.00
C LEU A 937 30.79 -2.59 8.48
N MET A 938 31.72 -3.43 8.01
CA MET A 938 31.40 -4.80 7.62
C MET A 938 31.11 -5.69 8.84
N GLN A 939 31.82 -5.44 9.94
CA GLN A 939 31.57 -6.14 11.21
C GLN A 939 30.19 -5.78 11.77
N LYS A 940 29.81 -4.50 11.71
CA LYS A 940 28.46 -4.03 12.10
C LYS A 940 27.35 -4.78 11.35
N ALA A 941 27.43 -4.86 10.03
CA ALA A 941 26.44 -5.56 9.22
C ALA A 941 26.34 -7.06 9.54
N GLY A 942 27.46 -7.71 9.87
CA GLY A 942 27.48 -9.10 10.34
C GLY A 942 26.81 -9.28 11.70
N LEU A 943 27.08 -8.38 12.65
CA LEU A 943 26.47 -8.39 13.99
C LEU A 943 24.96 -8.12 13.93
N GLU A 944 24.50 -7.19 13.09
CA GLU A 944 23.07 -6.91 12.87
C GLU A 944 22.31 -8.15 12.35
N ALA A 945 22.91 -8.90 11.41
CA ALA A 945 22.31 -10.13 10.88
C ALA A 945 22.21 -11.25 11.94
N ASP A 946 23.25 -11.41 12.76
CA ASP A 946 23.27 -12.37 13.87
C ASP A 946 22.22 -12.01 14.94
N ILE A 947 22.11 -10.73 15.31
CA ILE A 947 21.11 -10.23 16.25
C ILE A 947 19.69 -10.48 15.70
N ALA A 948 19.43 -10.18 14.43
CA ALA A 948 18.13 -10.42 13.81
C ALA A 948 17.73 -11.92 13.81
N ARG A 949 18.71 -12.83 13.67
CA ARG A 949 18.47 -14.28 13.81
C ARG A 949 18.10 -14.65 15.25
N LEU A 950 18.86 -14.15 16.22
CA LEU A 950 18.65 -14.44 17.64
C LEU A 950 17.34 -13.84 18.18
N GLU A 951 16.95 -12.66 17.70
CA GLU A 951 15.66 -12.04 18.05
C GLU A 951 14.47 -12.85 17.53
N ARG A 952 14.55 -13.47 16.35
CA ARG A 952 13.51 -14.39 15.87
C ARG A 952 13.36 -15.62 16.75
N LEU A 953 14.47 -16.19 17.22
CA LEU A 953 14.45 -17.32 18.14
C LEU A 953 13.86 -16.92 19.50
N ARG A 954 14.15 -15.71 19.97
CA ARG A 954 13.58 -15.16 21.21
C ARG A 954 12.07 -14.96 21.08
N ALA A 955 11.60 -14.38 19.97
CA ALA A 955 10.18 -14.18 19.74
C ALA A 955 9.39 -15.51 19.75
N ALA A 956 9.95 -16.57 19.14
CA ALA A 956 9.35 -17.90 19.18
C ALA A 956 9.28 -18.49 20.60
N HIS A 957 10.34 -18.29 21.41
CA HIS A 957 10.34 -18.69 22.82
C HIS A 957 9.29 -17.91 23.64
N ASP A 958 9.18 -16.60 23.42
CA ASP A 958 8.20 -15.76 24.11
C ASP A 958 6.76 -16.17 23.77
N ASP A 959 6.47 -16.52 22.51
CA ASP A 959 5.18 -17.10 22.08
C ASP A 959 4.84 -18.40 22.80
N ASP A 960 5.81 -19.31 22.91
CA ASP A 960 5.61 -20.57 23.63
C ASP A 960 5.31 -20.30 25.11
N GLN A 961 5.98 -19.31 25.73
CA GLN A 961 5.68 -18.89 27.09
C GLN A 961 4.29 -18.26 27.22
N TYR A 962 3.85 -17.43 26.27
CA TYR A 962 2.50 -16.88 26.25
C TYR A 962 1.43 -17.97 26.11
N ALA A 963 1.64 -18.94 25.22
CA ALA A 963 0.76 -20.08 25.06
C ALA A 963 0.68 -20.93 26.35
N VAL A 964 1.82 -21.17 27.01
CA VAL A 964 1.86 -21.87 28.30
C VAL A 964 1.10 -21.11 29.38
N ARG A 965 1.30 -19.79 29.53
CA ARG A 965 0.58 -18.95 30.51
C ARG A 965 -0.93 -18.97 30.27
N ARG A 966 -1.35 -18.90 29.01
CA ARG A 966 -2.77 -19.02 28.64
C ARG A 966 -3.36 -20.35 29.07
N GLN A 967 -2.66 -21.46 28.79
CA GLN A 967 -3.10 -22.80 29.21
C GLN A 967 -3.17 -22.97 30.73
N ILE A 968 -2.25 -22.33 31.48
CA ILE A 968 -2.28 -22.29 32.94
C ILE A 968 -3.55 -21.59 33.42
N ARG A 969 -3.83 -20.39 32.91
CA ARG A 969 -5.03 -19.62 33.29
C ARG A 969 -6.32 -20.33 32.91
N ASP A 970 -6.38 -20.92 31.72
CA ASP A 970 -7.55 -21.71 31.27
C ASP A 970 -7.78 -22.91 32.19
N ALA A 971 -6.72 -23.61 32.59
CA ALA A 971 -6.83 -24.71 33.55
C ALA A 971 -7.24 -24.23 34.95
N GLU A 972 -6.71 -23.11 35.44
CA GLU A 972 -7.11 -22.52 36.73
C GLU A 972 -8.58 -22.11 36.74
N ARG A 973 -9.07 -21.47 35.67
CA ARG A 973 -10.48 -21.12 35.49
C ARG A 973 -11.37 -22.35 35.41
N ASP A 974 -10.95 -23.39 34.67
CA ASP A 974 -11.67 -24.67 34.61
C ASP A 974 -11.78 -25.30 36.01
N ILE A 975 -10.72 -25.24 36.83
CA ILE A 975 -10.72 -25.72 38.22
C ILE A 975 -11.68 -24.90 39.07
N GLU A 976 -11.62 -23.56 39.02
CA GLU A 976 -12.49 -22.67 39.79
C GLU A 976 -13.97 -22.93 39.48
N ILE A 977 -14.34 -22.95 38.19
CA ILE A 977 -15.70 -23.26 37.74
C ILE A 977 -16.11 -24.66 38.19
N SER A 978 -15.23 -25.66 38.06
CA SER A 978 -15.54 -27.04 38.47
C SER A 978 -15.74 -27.15 39.98
N ILE A 979 -14.91 -26.50 40.80
CA ILE A 979 -15.07 -26.45 42.27
C ILE A 979 -16.42 -25.84 42.64
N GLN A 980 -16.75 -24.68 42.03
CA GLN A 980 -18.02 -24.02 42.28
C GLN A 980 -19.19 -24.94 41.92
N ARG A 981 -19.18 -25.54 40.72
CA ARG A 981 -20.24 -26.45 40.26
C ARG A 981 -20.34 -27.72 41.09
N ILE A 982 -19.23 -28.34 41.51
CA ILE A 982 -19.25 -29.51 42.39
C ILE A 982 -19.94 -29.16 43.73
N GLY A 983 -19.65 -27.98 44.29
CA GLY A 983 -20.26 -27.50 45.52
C GLY A 983 -21.75 -27.18 45.37
N GLU A 984 -22.15 -26.55 44.26
CA GLU A 984 -23.55 -26.27 43.93
C GLU A 984 -24.36 -27.56 43.72
N VAL A 985 -23.85 -28.48 42.90
CA VAL A 985 -24.49 -29.78 42.62
C VAL A 985 -24.53 -30.63 43.89
N GLY A 986 -23.49 -30.57 44.75
CA GLY A 986 -23.50 -31.26 46.04
C GLY A 986 -24.64 -30.83 46.95
N LYS A 987 -24.93 -29.52 47.03
CA LYS A 987 -26.09 -28.99 47.75
C LYS A 987 -27.42 -29.44 47.14
N ASP A 988 -27.48 -29.55 45.81
CA ASP A 988 -28.65 -30.09 45.12
C ASP A 988 -28.87 -31.57 45.47
N ILE A 989 -27.81 -32.40 45.49
CA ILE A 989 -27.88 -33.82 45.88
C ILE A 989 -28.37 -33.95 47.32
N GLU A 990 -27.88 -33.12 48.26
CA GLU A 990 -28.35 -33.11 49.65
C GLU A 990 -29.82 -32.69 49.78
N ARG A 991 -30.30 -31.79 48.91
CA ARG A 991 -31.69 -31.32 48.85
C ARG A 991 -32.63 -32.34 48.20
N LEU A 992 -32.10 -33.23 47.36
CA LEU A 992 -32.89 -34.19 46.57
C LEU A 992 -33.64 -35.15 47.49
N VAL A 993 -34.97 -35.12 47.39
CA VAL A 993 -35.83 -36.09 48.06
C VAL A 993 -35.96 -37.33 47.16
N PRO A 994 -35.65 -38.55 47.65
CA PRO A 994 -35.79 -39.77 46.86
C PRO A 994 -37.24 -39.99 46.38
N MET A 995 -37.43 -40.22 45.09
CA MET A 995 -38.76 -40.40 44.47
C MET A 995 -38.97 -41.78 43.84
N ALA A 996 -38.15 -42.77 44.21
CA ALA A 996 -38.22 -44.12 43.67
C ALA A 996 -39.44 -44.89 44.20
N GLY A 997 -40.08 -45.68 43.35
CA GLY A 997 -41.23 -46.52 43.73
C GLY A 997 -42.42 -45.70 44.23
N ASP A 998 -42.93 -46.07 45.41
CA ASP A 998 -44.09 -45.47 46.08
C ASP A 998 -43.77 -44.14 46.80
N ALA A 999 -42.51 -43.69 46.80
CA ALA A 999 -42.08 -42.43 47.42
C ALA A 999 -42.27 -41.19 46.52
N PHE A 1000 -42.90 -41.34 45.35
CA PHE A 1000 -43.11 -40.23 44.41
C PHE A 1000 -44.10 -39.20 44.97
N VAL A 1001 -43.66 -37.95 45.09
CA VAL A 1001 -44.51 -36.82 45.47
C VAL A 1001 -44.16 -35.63 44.59
N MET A 1002 -45.17 -35.03 43.96
CA MET A 1002 -45.05 -33.80 43.20
C MET A 1002 -46.16 -32.83 43.59
N VAL A 1003 -45.80 -31.56 43.77
CA VAL A 1003 -46.77 -30.50 44.05
C VAL A 1003 -46.97 -29.68 42.79
N VAL A 1004 -48.20 -29.60 42.29
CA VAL A 1004 -48.56 -28.74 41.15
C VAL A 1004 -49.60 -27.76 41.63
N LYS A 1005 -49.33 -26.44 41.52
CA LYS A 1005 -50.25 -25.39 42.00
C LYS A 1005 -50.67 -25.49 43.48
N GLY A 1006 -49.84 -26.11 44.32
CA GLY A 1006 -50.12 -26.30 45.75
C GLY A 1006 -50.94 -27.56 46.08
N GLU A 1007 -51.34 -28.35 45.08
CA GLU A 1007 -51.94 -29.67 45.26
C GLU A 1007 -50.88 -30.77 45.15
N THR A 1008 -50.92 -31.73 46.07
CA THR A 1008 -49.97 -32.85 46.15
C THR A 1008 -50.46 -34.05 45.35
N TYR A 1009 -49.59 -34.61 44.52
CA TYR A 1009 -49.86 -35.77 43.68
C TYR A 1009 -48.85 -36.90 43.96
N GLU A 1010 -49.38 -38.09 44.27
CA GLU A 1010 -48.58 -39.31 44.53
C GLU A 1010 -48.51 -40.25 43.30
N GLU A 1011 -49.40 -40.05 42.32
CA GLU A 1011 -49.43 -40.84 41.08
C GLU A 1011 -48.84 -40.06 39.89
N ARG A 1012 -47.77 -40.59 39.28
CA ARG A 1012 -47.01 -39.97 38.16
C ARG A 1012 -47.90 -39.51 37.00
N LYS A 1013 -48.90 -40.32 36.62
CA LYS A 1013 -49.80 -40.03 35.49
C LYS A 1013 -50.73 -38.86 35.78
N LEU A 1014 -51.18 -38.70 37.02
CA LEU A 1014 -52.05 -37.60 37.45
C LEU A 1014 -51.23 -36.31 37.60
N ALA A 1015 -50.05 -36.38 38.23
CA ALA A 1015 -49.15 -35.23 38.38
C ALA A 1015 -48.71 -34.66 37.02
N GLY A 1016 -48.31 -35.51 36.08
CA GLY A 1016 -47.94 -35.10 34.73
C GLY A 1016 -49.10 -34.47 33.95
N ARG A 1017 -50.34 -34.92 34.17
CA ARG A 1017 -51.54 -34.31 33.55
C ARG A 1017 -51.79 -32.90 34.11
N ALA A 1018 -51.69 -32.76 35.44
CA ALA A 1018 -51.85 -31.46 36.10
C ALA A 1018 -50.78 -30.46 35.65
N LEU A 1019 -49.52 -30.90 35.55
CA LEU A 1019 -48.41 -30.09 35.06
C LEU A 1019 -48.61 -29.63 33.60
N MET A 1020 -48.91 -30.56 32.69
CA MET A 1020 -49.09 -30.23 31.27
C MET A 1020 -50.29 -29.30 31.06
N LYS A 1021 -51.37 -29.49 31.83
CA LYS A 1021 -52.53 -28.59 31.83
C LYS A 1021 -52.13 -27.17 32.27
N GLU A 1022 -51.29 -27.05 33.28
CA GLU A 1022 -50.81 -25.74 33.75
C GLU A 1022 -49.94 -25.05 32.70
N ILE A 1023 -48.99 -25.76 32.09
CA ILE A 1023 -48.14 -25.24 31.01
C ILE A 1023 -49.02 -24.77 29.84
N LEU A 1024 -49.98 -25.60 29.39
CA LEU A 1024 -50.96 -25.24 28.35
C LEU A 1024 -51.73 -23.96 28.68
N THR A 1025 -52.16 -23.82 29.93
CA THR A 1025 -52.93 -22.66 30.38
C THR A 1025 -52.09 -21.38 30.30
N ARG A 1026 -50.82 -21.43 30.72
CA ARG A 1026 -49.92 -20.26 30.68
C ARG A 1026 -49.52 -19.86 29.26
N VAL A 1027 -49.33 -20.85 28.39
CA VAL A 1027 -49.07 -20.61 26.96
C VAL A 1027 -50.29 -20.00 26.27
N GLN A 1028 -51.51 -20.46 26.56
CA GLN A 1028 -52.74 -19.89 26.01
C GLN A 1028 -52.97 -18.44 26.43
N VAL A 1029 -52.60 -18.09 27.66
CA VAL A 1029 -52.73 -16.72 28.19
C VAL A 1029 -51.51 -15.85 27.82
N GLN A 1030 -50.53 -16.40 27.10
CA GLN A 1030 -49.26 -15.75 26.74
C GLN A 1030 -48.60 -15.06 27.94
N GLN A 1031 -48.55 -15.76 29.08
CA GLN A 1031 -48.07 -15.19 30.33
C GLN A 1031 -46.60 -14.75 30.20
N GLN A 1032 -46.31 -13.50 30.55
CA GLN A 1032 -44.95 -12.96 30.53
C GLN A 1032 -44.25 -13.09 31.89
N GLY A 1033 -42.94 -13.32 31.85
CA GLY A 1033 -42.07 -13.37 33.02
C GLY A 1033 -42.00 -14.74 33.69
N ARG A 1034 -41.19 -14.82 34.76
CA ARG A 1034 -40.89 -16.05 35.50
C ARG A 1034 -41.93 -16.34 36.57
N SER A 1035 -42.36 -17.59 36.66
CA SER A 1035 -43.35 -18.00 37.65
C SER A 1035 -43.26 -19.51 37.97
N ALA A 1036 -43.30 -19.88 39.25
CA ALA A 1036 -43.31 -21.29 39.65
C ALA A 1036 -44.62 -21.98 39.22
N ILE A 1037 -44.50 -23.20 38.67
CA ILE A 1037 -45.64 -24.03 38.21
C ILE A 1037 -45.79 -25.31 39.03
N ALA A 1038 -44.68 -25.89 39.48
CA ALA A 1038 -44.68 -27.13 40.25
C ALA A 1038 -43.43 -27.23 41.13
N ALA A 1039 -43.44 -28.17 42.07
CA ALA A 1039 -42.28 -28.58 42.84
C ALA A 1039 -42.17 -30.11 42.82
N ILE A 1040 -40.97 -30.64 42.56
CA ILE A 1040 -40.70 -32.07 42.42
C ILE A 1040 -39.33 -32.40 43.01
N GLY A 1041 -39.25 -33.44 43.86
CA GLY A 1041 -37.99 -33.89 44.45
C GLY A 1041 -37.27 -32.86 45.32
N GLY A 1042 -37.99 -31.86 45.85
CA GLY A 1042 -37.44 -30.73 46.60
C GLY A 1042 -37.10 -29.51 45.75
N PHE A 1043 -37.27 -29.53 44.42
CA PHE A 1043 -36.91 -28.45 43.50
C PHE A 1043 -38.14 -27.79 42.86
N ASP A 1044 -38.06 -26.48 42.64
CA ASP A 1044 -39.12 -25.71 41.98
C ASP A 1044 -38.94 -25.76 40.46
N LEU A 1045 -40.03 -25.99 39.75
CA LEU A 1045 -40.12 -25.88 38.31
C LEU A 1045 -40.74 -24.53 37.96
N LEU A 1046 -39.99 -23.72 37.23
CA LEU A 1046 -40.35 -22.39 36.77
C LEU A 1046 -40.81 -22.45 35.32
N PHE A 1047 -41.79 -21.61 35.01
CA PHE A 1047 -42.21 -21.27 33.66
C PHE A 1047 -41.75 -19.85 33.37
N GLU A 1048 -41.09 -19.64 32.23
CA GLU A 1048 -40.69 -18.32 31.74
C GLU A 1048 -41.23 -18.14 30.33
N GLY A 1049 -42.03 -17.08 30.13
CA GLY A 1049 -42.57 -16.70 28.84
C GLY A 1049 -42.09 -15.32 28.42
N GLU A 1050 -41.66 -15.19 27.16
CA GLU A 1050 -41.22 -13.94 26.55
C GLU A 1050 -41.93 -13.70 25.21
N ARG A 1051 -42.16 -12.43 24.90
CA ARG A 1051 -42.76 -11.99 23.64
C ARG A 1051 -41.71 -11.22 22.85
N PHE A 1052 -41.51 -11.57 21.59
CA PHE A 1052 -40.49 -10.98 20.72
C PHE A 1052 -41.10 -10.53 19.40
N GLY A 1053 -40.59 -9.41 18.89
CA GLY A 1053 -41.03 -8.80 17.64
C GLY A 1053 -42.28 -7.92 17.74
N ARG A 1054 -42.51 -7.12 16.69
CA ARG A 1054 -43.77 -6.36 16.49
C ARG A 1054 -44.93 -7.25 15.99
N GLU A 1055 -44.64 -8.48 15.57
CA GLU A 1055 -45.61 -9.49 15.15
C GLU A 1055 -45.64 -10.62 16.19
N ASP A 1056 -46.57 -10.56 17.16
CA ASP A 1056 -47.12 -11.60 18.05
C ASP A 1056 -46.38 -12.94 18.34
N GLY A 1057 -45.05 -12.99 18.28
CA GLY A 1057 -44.23 -14.15 18.61
C GLY A 1057 -44.15 -14.37 20.12
N TYR A 1058 -44.57 -15.53 20.61
CA TYR A 1058 -44.50 -15.93 22.01
C TYR A 1058 -43.70 -17.23 22.16
N HIS A 1059 -42.69 -17.21 23.02
CA HIS A 1059 -41.81 -18.34 23.34
C HIS A 1059 -41.87 -18.57 24.83
N TYR A 1060 -41.78 -19.84 25.22
CA TYR A 1060 -41.70 -20.21 26.61
C TYR A 1060 -40.64 -21.29 26.81
N GLN A 1061 -40.06 -21.28 28.01
CA GLN A 1061 -39.15 -22.30 28.48
C GLN A 1061 -39.54 -22.75 29.89
N THR A 1062 -39.22 -23.99 30.22
CA THR A 1062 -39.44 -24.57 31.55
C THR A 1062 -38.10 -24.86 32.20
N LEU A 1063 -37.88 -24.23 33.36
CA LEU A 1063 -36.58 -24.18 34.03
C LEU A 1063 -36.71 -24.83 35.41
N LEU A 1064 -35.92 -25.87 35.67
CA LEU A 1064 -35.77 -26.43 37.00
C LEU A 1064 -34.81 -25.56 37.81
N GLN A 1065 -35.27 -25.03 38.94
CA GLN A 1065 -34.51 -24.14 39.79
C GLN A 1065 -33.58 -24.93 40.71
N ARG A 1066 -32.28 -24.79 40.47
CA ARG A 1066 -31.19 -25.46 41.20
C ARG A 1066 -30.39 -24.46 42.03
N THR A 1067 -29.47 -24.95 42.85
CA THR A 1067 -28.61 -24.08 43.66
C THR A 1067 -27.59 -23.39 42.76
N GLY A 1068 -27.68 -22.06 42.62
CA GLY A 1068 -26.75 -21.27 41.80
C GLY A 1068 -26.97 -21.34 40.28
N ALA A 1069 -27.93 -22.14 39.80
CA ALA A 1069 -28.20 -22.30 38.36
C ALA A 1069 -29.68 -22.65 38.08
N THR A 1070 -30.06 -22.58 36.81
CA THR A 1070 -31.34 -23.11 36.30
C THR A 1070 -31.06 -24.08 35.17
N GLN A 1071 -31.71 -25.24 35.19
CA GLN A 1071 -31.59 -26.23 34.11
C GLN A 1071 -32.86 -26.23 33.27
N GLU A 1072 -32.72 -25.99 31.97
CA GLU A 1072 -33.85 -26.12 31.06
C GLU A 1072 -34.26 -27.60 30.92
N VAL A 1073 -35.56 -27.84 31.06
CA VAL A 1073 -36.16 -29.15 30.81
C VAL A 1073 -37.19 -28.96 29.72
N ALA A 1074 -36.94 -29.54 28.54
CA ALA A 1074 -37.83 -29.37 27.39
C ALA A 1074 -39.20 -30.04 27.66
N LEU A 1075 -40.21 -29.23 28.00
CA LEU A 1075 -41.60 -29.66 28.19
C LEU A 1075 -42.49 -28.99 27.15
N THR A 1076 -42.34 -29.40 25.89
CA THR A 1076 -43.21 -28.93 24.80
C THR A 1076 -44.64 -29.40 25.02
N VAL A 1077 -45.61 -28.65 24.51
CA VAL A 1077 -47.05 -28.93 24.63
C VAL A 1077 -47.45 -30.33 24.13
N THR A 1078 -46.64 -30.93 23.26
CA THR A 1078 -46.83 -32.26 22.67
C THR A 1078 -46.30 -33.41 23.55
N VAL A 1079 -45.60 -33.12 24.65
CA VAL A 1079 -45.05 -34.13 25.55
C VAL A 1079 -46.18 -34.84 26.31
N THR A 1080 -46.12 -36.17 26.39
CA THR A 1080 -47.11 -36.93 27.16
C THR A 1080 -46.94 -36.70 28.66
N PRO A 1081 -48.02 -36.78 29.47
CA PRO A 1081 -47.94 -36.63 30.93
C PRO A 1081 -46.85 -37.46 31.61
N LEU A 1082 -46.68 -38.73 31.19
CA LEU A 1082 -45.63 -39.60 31.72
C LEU A 1082 -44.24 -39.23 31.18
N GLY A 1083 -44.15 -38.77 29.93
CA GLY A 1083 -42.91 -38.27 29.35
C GLY A 1083 -42.39 -37.00 30.03
N ALA A 1084 -43.29 -36.12 30.48
CA ALA A 1084 -42.93 -34.90 31.22
C ALA A 1084 -42.30 -35.25 32.57
N ILE A 1085 -42.90 -36.16 33.33
CA ILE A 1085 -42.36 -36.64 34.61
C ILE A 1085 -41.02 -37.37 34.39
N SER A 1086 -40.93 -38.24 33.39
CA SER A 1086 -39.68 -38.95 33.08
C SER A 1086 -38.51 -38.01 32.74
N ARG A 1087 -38.76 -36.89 32.05
CA ARG A 1087 -37.73 -35.88 31.75
C ARG A 1087 -37.28 -35.13 33.02
N LEU A 1088 -38.20 -34.81 33.92
CA LEU A 1088 -37.90 -34.19 35.21
C LEU A 1088 -37.13 -35.16 36.13
N GLU A 1089 -37.57 -36.41 36.24
CA GLU A 1089 -36.86 -37.46 36.99
C GLU A 1089 -35.46 -37.70 36.40
N LYS A 1090 -35.30 -37.71 35.07
CA LYS A 1090 -33.98 -37.83 34.42
C LYS A 1090 -33.06 -36.65 34.76
N ALA A 1091 -33.57 -35.43 34.78
CA ALA A 1091 -32.80 -34.25 35.15
C ALA A 1091 -32.31 -34.32 36.60
N LEU A 1092 -33.13 -34.84 37.52
CA LEU A 1092 -32.79 -35.01 38.93
C LEU A 1092 -31.91 -36.24 39.22
N ASN A 1093 -32.11 -37.35 38.50
CA ASN A 1093 -31.29 -38.56 38.68
C ASN A 1093 -29.88 -38.41 38.07
N GLY A 1094 -29.67 -37.43 37.20
CA GLY A 1094 -28.37 -37.16 36.57
C GLY A 1094 -27.43 -36.29 37.42
N LEU A 1095 -27.82 -35.89 38.64
CA LEU A 1095 -27.03 -35.00 39.49
C LEU A 1095 -25.70 -35.63 39.94
N ASP A 1096 -25.72 -36.92 40.32
CA ASP A 1096 -24.51 -37.65 40.69
C ASP A 1096 -23.53 -37.79 39.52
N ASP A 1097 -24.04 -38.12 38.34
CA ASP A 1097 -23.24 -38.21 37.10
C ASP A 1097 -22.66 -36.84 36.71
N GLU A 1098 -23.44 -35.76 36.86
CA GLU A 1098 -22.98 -34.38 36.62
C GLU A 1098 -21.88 -34.00 37.61
N GLN A 1099 -22.04 -34.31 38.90
CA GLN A 1099 -21.03 -34.04 39.92
C GLN A 1099 -19.72 -34.79 39.61
N GLU A 1100 -19.82 -36.07 39.23
CA GLU A 1100 -18.66 -36.87 38.87
C GLU A 1100 -17.99 -36.38 37.59
N HIS A 1101 -18.76 -35.93 36.60
CA HIS A 1101 -18.23 -35.30 35.38
C HIS A 1101 -17.40 -34.05 35.71
N TYR A 1102 -17.89 -33.17 36.59
CA TYR A 1102 -17.11 -32.00 37.02
C TYR A 1102 -15.89 -32.38 37.87
N ARG A 1103 -15.96 -33.44 38.68
CA ARG A 1103 -14.76 -33.99 39.38
C ARG A 1103 -13.71 -34.49 38.41
N GLN A 1104 -14.10 -35.21 37.36
CA GLN A 1104 -13.18 -35.68 36.32
C GLN A 1104 -12.57 -34.50 35.56
N ARG A 1105 -13.38 -33.52 35.16
CA ARG A 1105 -12.92 -32.29 34.50
C ARG A 1105 -11.94 -31.51 35.38
N MET A 1106 -12.19 -31.42 36.69
CA MET A 1106 -11.28 -30.82 37.66
C MET A 1106 -9.94 -31.57 37.70
N GLN A 1107 -9.96 -32.90 37.85
CA GLN A 1107 -8.72 -33.70 37.89
C GLN A 1107 -7.91 -33.58 36.58
N GLU A 1108 -8.58 -33.56 35.43
CA GLU A 1108 -7.92 -33.35 34.14
C GLU A 1108 -7.30 -31.95 34.04
N ALA A 1109 -8.01 -30.93 34.49
CA ALA A 1109 -7.50 -29.56 34.56
C ALA A 1109 -6.30 -29.44 35.53
N GLU A 1110 -6.33 -30.10 36.69
CA GLU A 1110 -5.20 -30.16 37.63
C GLU A 1110 -3.97 -30.85 37.04
N ARG A 1111 -4.14 -31.96 36.30
CA ARG A 1111 -3.03 -32.63 35.59
C ARG A 1111 -2.43 -31.73 34.52
N ARG A 1112 -3.28 -31.06 33.71
CA ARG A 1112 -2.84 -30.08 32.71
C ARG A 1112 -2.06 -28.95 33.38
N LEU A 1113 -2.61 -28.35 34.45
CA LEU A 1113 -1.98 -27.28 35.22
C LEU A 1113 -0.59 -27.68 35.73
N ALA A 1114 -0.45 -28.88 36.31
CA ALA A 1114 0.83 -29.39 36.80
C ALA A 1114 1.87 -29.53 35.65
N SER A 1115 1.44 -30.04 34.49
CA SER A 1115 2.31 -30.18 33.32
C SER A 1115 2.72 -28.84 32.69
N TYR A 1116 1.87 -27.82 32.73
CA TYR A 1116 2.19 -26.50 32.17
C TYR A 1116 3.04 -25.67 33.14
N ARG A 1117 2.77 -25.72 34.45
CA ARG A 1117 3.59 -25.05 35.47
C ARG A 1117 5.06 -25.51 35.46
N SER A 1118 5.35 -26.76 35.07
CA SER A 1118 6.74 -27.22 34.93
C SER A 1118 7.48 -26.62 33.73
N ARG A 1119 6.77 -25.98 32.80
CA ARG A 1119 7.33 -25.33 31.58
C ARG A 1119 7.33 -23.79 31.66
N GLU A 1120 6.65 -23.24 32.67
CA GLU A 1120 6.55 -21.81 32.91
C GLU A 1120 7.90 -21.24 33.37
N GLY A 1121 8.33 -20.15 32.74
CA GLY A 1121 9.57 -19.46 33.11
C GLY A 1121 10.85 -20.10 32.57
N GLY A 1122 10.76 -20.95 31.54
CA GLY A 1122 11.94 -21.45 30.82
C GLY A 1122 12.80 -20.29 30.30
N LEU A 1123 14.11 -20.36 30.53
CA LEU A 1123 15.06 -19.34 30.04
C LEU A 1123 15.30 -19.51 28.53
N PHE A 1124 15.42 -18.41 27.81
CA PHE A 1124 15.79 -18.43 26.39
C PHE A 1124 17.24 -18.90 26.24
N ALA A 1125 17.45 -20.03 25.55
CA ALA A 1125 18.74 -20.71 25.49
C ALA A 1125 19.90 -19.85 24.91
N PHE A 1126 19.59 -18.88 24.06
CA PHE A 1126 20.57 -17.97 23.43
C PHE A 1126 20.55 -16.56 24.01
N ALA A 1127 20.02 -16.37 25.23
CA ALA A 1127 19.95 -15.05 25.86
C ALA A 1127 21.34 -14.41 26.01
N ASP A 1128 22.31 -15.17 26.52
CA ASP A 1128 23.68 -14.70 26.70
C ASP A 1128 24.36 -14.38 25.36
N GLU A 1129 24.12 -15.18 24.32
CA GLU A 1129 24.66 -14.93 22.97
C GLU A 1129 24.06 -13.66 22.35
N LEU A 1130 22.76 -13.43 22.52
CA LEU A 1130 22.08 -12.22 22.05
C LEU A 1130 22.60 -10.98 22.77
N ASP A 1131 22.78 -11.04 24.08
CA ASP A 1131 23.28 -9.91 24.88
C ASP A 1131 24.75 -9.61 24.57
N GLU A 1132 25.55 -10.64 24.32
CA GLU A 1132 26.94 -10.50 23.87
C GLU A 1132 27.03 -9.85 22.49
N LYS A 1133 26.24 -10.32 21.52
CA LYS A 1133 26.20 -9.73 20.16
C LYS A 1133 25.72 -8.27 20.19
N ARG A 1134 24.73 -7.96 21.04
CA ARG A 1134 24.27 -6.58 21.27
C ARG A 1134 25.36 -5.73 21.93
N ARG A 1135 26.14 -6.29 22.85
CA ARG A 1135 27.29 -5.59 23.44
C ARG A 1135 28.33 -5.30 22.37
N GLN A 1136 28.71 -6.28 21.55
CA GLN A 1136 29.65 -6.10 20.45
C GLN A 1136 29.17 -5.04 19.45
N LEU A 1137 27.88 -5.02 19.11
CA LEU A 1137 27.31 -3.97 18.24
C LEU A 1137 27.42 -2.59 18.90
N ARG A 1138 27.09 -2.48 20.20
CA ARG A 1138 27.24 -1.24 20.96
C ARG A 1138 28.69 -0.80 21.05
N ASP A 1139 29.63 -1.72 21.27
CA ASP A 1139 31.05 -1.40 21.35
C ASP A 1139 31.58 -0.92 20.00
N VAL A 1140 31.11 -1.50 18.88
CA VAL A 1140 31.42 -1.01 17.52
C VAL A 1140 30.80 0.37 17.28
N ASP A 1141 29.54 0.59 17.64
CA ASP A 1141 28.87 1.89 17.51
C ASP A 1141 29.51 2.95 18.42
N GLU A 1142 29.90 2.60 19.64
CA GLU A 1142 30.58 3.47 20.59
C GLU A 1142 32.01 3.75 20.15
N ALA A 1143 32.74 2.79 19.58
CA ALA A 1143 34.04 3.03 18.98
C ALA A 1143 33.94 3.97 17.77
N LEU A 1144 32.96 3.76 16.88
CA LEU A 1144 32.67 4.66 15.75
C LEU A 1144 32.29 6.07 16.23
N ALA A 1145 31.50 6.17 17.30
CA ALA A 1145 31.09 7.45 17.89
C ALA A 1145 32.22 8.13 18.69
N THR A 1146 33.07 7.36 19.37
CA THR A 1146 34.19 7.86 20.17
C THR A 1146 35.32 8.34 19.27
N GLU A 1147 35.56 7.72 18.13
CA GLU A 1147 36.47 8.26 17.12
C GLU A 1147 35.92 9.57 16.54
N ALA A 1148 34.61 9.64 16.26
CA ALA A 1148 33.96 10.88 15.86
C ALA A 1148 34.01 11.98 16.95
N ARG A 1149 34.13 11.61 18.24
CA ARG A 1149 34.29 12.52 19.39
C ARG A 1149 35.76 12.80 19.75
N GLY A 1150 36.69 11.88 19.54
CA GLY A 1150 38.12 12.01 19.81
C GLY A 1150 38.78 12.99 18.84
N GLU A 1151 38.38 12.95 17.57
CA GLU A 1151 38.70 14.00 16.58
C GLU A 1151 38.16 15.38 17.00
N SER A 1152 37.13 15.44 17.85
CA SER A 1152 36.58 16.68 18.40
C SER A 1152 37.25 17.16 19.70
N ALA A 1153 37.92 16.27 20.43
CA ALA A 1153 38.65 16.59 21.66
C ALA A 1153 40.08 17.05 21.38
N ASP A 1154 40.78 16.44 20.41
CA ASP A 1154 42.06 16.94 19.90
C ASP A 1154 41.91 18.35 19.25
N ARG A 1155 40.70 18.72 18.83
CA ARG A 1155 40.32 20.08 18.40
C ARG A 1155 40.23 21.10 19.55
N ALA A 1156 40.01 20.68 20.79
CA ALA A 1156 39.87 21.58 21.94
C ALA A 1156 41.22 21.85 22.64
N GLU A 1157 42.19 20.94 22.55
CA GLU A 1157 43.54 21.12 23.11
C GLU A 1157 44.53 21.80 22.14
N ALA A 1158 44.18 21.95 20.85
CA ALA A 1158 45.02 22.62 19.84
C ALA A 1158 44.61 24.08 19.52
N VAL A 1159 43.66 24.66 20.28
CA VAL A 1159 43.30 26.11 20.23
C VAL A 1159 44.02 26.89 21.31
#